data_AF-A0A4Q4WH08-F1
#
_entry.id   AF-A0A4Q4WH08-F1
#
_cell.length_a   1.000
_cell.length_b   1.000
_cell.length_c   1.000
_cell.angle_alpha   90.00
_cell.angle_beta   90.00
_cell.angle_gamma   90.00
#
_symmetry.space_group_name_H-M   'P 1'
#
loop_
_entity.id
_entity.type
_entity.pdbx_description
1 polymer ?
#
loop_
_entity_poly.entity_id
_entity_poly.type
_entity_poly.pdbx_seq_one_letter_code
_entity_poly.pdbx_strand_id
1 'polypeptide(L)'
;MSENETSPLLRAATNDEDSLHNQVDASESSPLLSSNTATPRYGGDQDDADRAERSSITTRLRNLLSPSSSETKSRRWASGIAIALLSGAIIAIVILAFILPDTVKEYAQQAAVIEPTNLSLDSITPAGVRARIQANFRLDGSRVENEHVRRLGRAATWVAYQLGTEETEVAVYLPEYDNVLLGSAVIPPLVINLRDGDTTKLDFVAEIKPGSLDGVRTIANEWLDGTLKSLRLQGKADLSLKTGLIPLGTHTIPAVPKYNITRLNVVDGPINGSMVADVSLSAFNTYPIQLDIPELAFDILLPGCAHDDLILVAHAITSEVHVEPQSEVHVDATGVIRELPESLTTACPDSSSSPLDMLLKSFMHGDPATLFVRGSKRPDADTPKWIAELLSSVTLPVPFPGRSLDGLIRNFSLTDVHFTMPDPFAEPGDPDADPKVSGTILVTAGVPSQMNFGINVTNIRARADVLYKTQKMGELNLREWQHANSTRVEGKNGDEATLRIESRIEDAPLNVTDSDVFSDVLQALLFGDKAVKLDIDAAVDIEVVTALGTLVVKDVPAQGKIPVKPLPKGSLGSIAPKVNTLKVLDTTPNTMTLQAIVNVTNPTSYTAHIPYANIHILHNDTTIGDVSVENLDVVNDVNDHVVITATWNPSMGGKKGQQIGRDLISQYLSGYNTTLTVKAHRKSIPGQPVLCEALSRFNATFSTPRLGGPPGDEPGEGESHFIRDATFHLLSSTATFTLVSPLEHNTVYLDFVNATALYNHSEPVGRILYDLPFAAPPGRSRTPRLPVNWSVGSVGYDAVLGALGGKLRLDAFARINVRLGNWRESLWYRGRGIGASVKL
;
A
#
# COMPACT_ATOMS: atom_id res chain seq x y z
N MET A 1 2.09 20.67 25.04
CA MET A 1 2.73 19.47 25.62
C MET A 1 3.76 19.08 24.57
N SER A 2 5.03 19.47 24.66
CA SER A 2 5.98 19.34 25.79
C SER A 2 6.30 17.86 26.07
N GLU A 3 7.55 17.42 26.22
CA GLU A 3 8.91 18.01 26.01
C GLU A 3 9.78 16.93 25.30
N ASN A 4 10.78 17.23 24.47
CA ASN A 4 12.17 17.65 24.74
C ASN A 4 12.99 16.74 25.70
N GLU A 5 14.31 16.70 25.44
CA GLU A 5 15.44 16.26 26.31
C GLU A 5 15.91 14.78 26.39
N THR A 6 17.13 14.59 25.86
CA THR A 6 18.30 13.89 26.47
C THR A 6 18.38 12.36 26.61
N SER A 7 19.56 11.84 26.24
CA SER A 7 20.14 10.59 26.75
C SER A 7 20.62 10.72 28.20
N PRO A 8 20.78 9.60 28.93
CA PRO A 8 22.04 9.47 29.69
C PRO A 8 22.72 8.10 29.64
N LEU A 9 24.02 8.19 29.95
CA LEU A 9 25.01 7.13 30.20
C LEU A 9 24.57 6.09 31.25
N LEU A 10 25.09 4.85 31.15
CA LEU A 10 26.22 4.41 32.01
C LEU A 10 26.78 3.01 31.70
N ARG A 11 28.08 2.84 31.98
CA ARG A 11 28.81 1.56 32.12
C ARG A 11 29.44 1.51 33.51
N ALA A 12 29.26 0.40 34.22
CA ALA A 12 30.05 -0.10 35.35
C ALA A 12 29.66 -1.59 35.52
N ALA A 13 30.42 -2.53 36.09
CA ALA A 13 31.59 -2.55 36.98
C ALA A 13 32.33 -3.91 36.71
N THR A 14 33.57 -4.25 37.11
CA THR A 14 34.79 -3.65 37.73
C THR A 14 35.89 -4.76 37.59
N ASN A 15 37.19 -4.62 37.90
CA ASN A 15 38.02 -3.60 38.55
C ASN A 15 39.41 -3.59 37.82
N ASP A 16 40.62 -3.33 38.35
CA ASP A 16 41.17 -2.98 39.67
C ASP A 16 42.11 -1.76 39.59
N GLU A 17 42.05 -0.93 40.64
CA GLU A 17 43.07 -0.11 41.34
C GLU A 17 44.33 0.46 40.63
N ASP A 18 44.80 1.70 40.95
CA ASP A 18 44.16 2.87 41.58
C ASP A 18 45.03 4.17 41.41
N SER A 19 44.42 5.35 41.54
CA SER A 19 45.01 6.70 41.80
C SER A 19 46.02 7.29 40.78
N LEU A 20 45.77 8.43 40.09
CA LEU A 20 45.61 9.84 40.53
C LEU A 20 46.92 10.47 41.07
N HIS A 21 47.36 11.70 40.75
CA HIS A 21 46.82 12.88 40.02
C HIS A 21 47.97 13.52 39.16
N ASN A 22 47.75 14.29 38.09
CA ASN A 22 47.33 15.72 37.98
C ASN A 22 48.07 16.72 38.91
N GLN A 23 48.32 18.00 38.57
CA GLN A 23 48.35 18.80 37.31
C GLN A 23 48.85 20.23 37.66
N VAL A 24 49.07 21.10 36.66
CA VAL A 24 49.13 22.59 36.69
C VAL A 24 50.52 23.24 36.90
N ASP A 25 50.67 24.37 36.20
CA ASP A 25 51.83 25.23 35.99
C ASP A 25 52.22 26.12 37.18
N ALA A 26 53.46 26.66 37.18
CA ALA A 26 53.71 28.11 36.97
C ALA A 26 55.18 28.54 37.22
N SER A 27 55.52 29.72 36.71
CA SER A 27 56.59 30.65 37.15
C SER A 27 58.07 30.28 36.96
N GLU A 28 58.59 30.84 35.86
CA GLU A 28 59.92 31.42 35.60
C GLU A 28 60.83 31.85 36.80
N SER A 29 62.14 31.93 36.50
CA SER A 29 63.18 32.86 37.03
C SER A 29 64.21 32.44 38.13
N SER A 30 65.40 32.01 37.66
CA SER A 30 66.73 32.37 38.21
C SER A 30 67.19 31.75 39.58
N PRO A 31 68.40 32.04 40.13
CA PRO A 31 69.59 31.28 39.71
C PRO A 31 70.56 30.78 40.83
N LEU A 32 71.37 29.77 40.47
CA LEU A 32 72.76 29.44 40.88
C LEU A 32 73.22 29.40 42.38
N LEU A 33 73.81 28.23 42.70
CA LEU A 33 75.02 27.94 43.51
C LEU A 33 74.96 27.62 45.03
N SER A 34 75.56 26.45 45.37
CA SER A 34 76.17 26.02 46.66
C SER A 34 75.21 25.77 47.86
N SER A 35 75.49 24.96 48.89
CA SER A 35 76.38 23.78 49.18
C SER A 35 76.04 23.26 50.62
N ASN A 36 76.64 22.29 51.34
CA ASN A 36 77.81 21.39 51.22
C ASN A 36 77.70 20.23 52.25
N THR A 37 78.01 18.96 51.93
CA THR A 37 78.20 17.86 52.93
C THR A 37 79.05 16.68 52.40
N ALA A 38 79.82 15.90 53.17
CA ALA A 38 80.61 16.15 54.40
C ALA A 38 81.41 14.88 54.86
N THR A 39 82.73 14.84 54.61
CA THR A 39 83.81 14.44 55.60
C THR A 39 83.84 12.98 56.17
N PRO A 40 84.80 12.53 57.03
CA PRO A 40 86.03 13.17 57.60
C PRO A 40 87.36 12.33 57.70
N ARG A 41 88.51 13.04 57.84
CA ARG A 41 89.72 12.74 58.70
C ARG A 41 90.70 11.57 58.37
N TYR A 42 92.03 11.59 58.71
CA TYR A 42 93.01 12.67 59.06
C TYR A 42 94.49 12.20 59.18
N GLY A 43 95.47 13.11 58.93
CA GLY A 43 96.88 13.12 59.42
C GLY A 43 97.90 12.16 58.73
N GLY A 44 99.20 12.45 58.58
CA GLY A 44 100.07 13.61 58.94
C GLY A 44 101.57 13.23 58.80
N ASP A 45 102.61 14.09 58.75
CA ASP A 45 102.70 15.57 58.70
C ASP A 45 103.90 16.09 57.84
N GLN A 46 105.07 16.53 58.39
CA GLN A 46 106.09 17.32 57.63
C GLN A 46 107.62 17.14 57.94
N ASP A 47 108.45 17.54 56.95
CA ASP A 47 109.84 18.08 56.93
C ASP A 47 111.15 17.21 56.94
N ASP A 48 112.19 17.81 56.34
CA ASP A 48 113.47 17.35 55.73
C ASP A 48 114.50 16.50 56.53
N ALA A 49 115.29 15.66 55.82
CA ALA A 49 116.78 15.56 55.94
C ALA A 49 117.49 14.62 54.91
N ASP A 50 118.82 14.75 54.82
CA ASP A 50 119.80 14.12 53.90
C ASP A 50 119.77 12.58 53.63
N ARG A 51 119.73 12.21 52.34
CA ARG A 51 120.82 11.54 51.59
C ARG A 51 121.58 10.34 52.22
N ALA A 52 121.38 9.13 51.69
CA ALA A 52 122.41 8.36 50.92
C ALA A 52 122.06 6.87 50.61
N GLU A 53 122.20 6.47 49.34
CA GLU A 53 122.69 5.14 48.87
C GLU A 53 121.86 3.85 49.17
N ARG A 54 121.95 2.71 48.45
CA ARG A 54 122.83 2.30 47.32
C ARG A 54 122.27 1.15 46.46
N SER A 55 122.71 1.09 45.19
CA SER A 55 123.09 -0.13 44.42
C SER A 55 122.00 -1.12 43.94
N SER A 56 122.16 -1.90 42.85
CA SER A 56 123.05 -1.89 41.65
C SER A 56 122.45 -2.88 40.60
N ILE A 57 122.78 -2.95 39.30
CA ILE A 57 124.05 -3.29 38.59
C ILE A 57 123.83 -2.89 37.09
N THR A 58 124.46 -1.87 36.48
CA THR A 58 125.73 -1.85 35.69
C THR A 58 125.92 -2.98 34.65
N THR A 59 126.18 -2.74 33.36
CA THR A 59 127.48 -2.25 32.78
C THR A 59 127.28 -1.47 31.44
N ARG A 60 127.98 -0.36 31.15
CA ARG A 60 129.34 -0.18 30.51
C ARG A 60 129.45 -0.73 29.05
N LEU A 61 130.16 -0.12 28.07
CA LEU A 61 130.97 1.11 28.00
C LEU A 61 131.06 1.68 26.54
N ARG A 62 131.85 2.75 26.36
CA ARG A 62 132.25 3.49 25.12
C ARG A 62 133.27 2.70 24.25
N ASN A 63 133.34 2.96 22.93
CA ASN A 63 134.43 3.73 22.27
C ASN A 63 134.59 3.55 20.73
N LEU A 64 134.87 4.68 20.05
CA LEU A 64 135.84 4.90 18.94
C LEU A 64 135.66 4.30 17.52
N LEU A 65 136.24 5.08 16.58
CA LEU A 65 136.69 4.80 15.20
C LEU A 65 135.70 4.91 14.02
N SER A 66 136.16 5.65 13.01
CA SER A 66 135.66 5.86 11.64
C SER A 66 136.29 4.84 10.66
N PRO A 67 136.14 4.96 9.33
CA PRO A 67 134.99 5.38 8.49
C PRO A 67 134.69 4.37 7.34
N SER A 68 133.64 4.57 6.53
CA SER A 68 133.68 4.21 5.08
C SER A 68 132.46 4.71 4.26
N SER A 69 132.70 4.98 2.97
CA SER A 69 131.82 4.78 1.80
C SER A 69 130.30 5.07 1.95
N SER A 70 129.77 6.22 1.50
CA SER A 70 129.48 6.60 0.09
C SER A 70 128.04 6.26 -0.37
N GLU A 71 127.31 7.08 -1.13
CA GLU A 71 127.62 8.40 -1.70
C GLU A 71 126.34 9.25 -1.81
N THR A 72 126.47 10.57 -1.87
CA THR A 72 125.35 11.49 -2.10
C THR A 72 124.92 11.50 -3.57
N LYS A 73 123.62 11.26 -3.86
CA LYS A 73 122.92 11.97 -4.94
C LYS A 73 121.39 11.95 -4.78
N SER A 74 120.78 13.07 -5.16
CA SER A 74 119.34 13.35 -5.03
C SER A 74 118.53 12.85 -6.22
N ARG A 75 117.23 12.56 -6.02
CA ARG A 75 116.30 12.45 -7.16
C ARG A 75 114.83 12.80 -6.87
N ARG A 76 114.45 14.02 -7.32
CA ARG A 76 113.20 14.41 -8.02
C ARG A 76 111.84 14.05 -7.40
N TRP A 77 111.12 15.07 -6.93
CA TRP A 77 109.71 14.99 -6.50
C TRP A 77 108.67 14.98 -7.63
N ALA A 78 109.08 15.25 -8.88
CA ALA A 78 108.15 15.43 -10.01
C ALA A 78 107.26 14.20 -10.35
N SER A 79 107.66 12.99 -9.96
CA SER A 79 106.89 11.77 -10.27
C SER A 79 105.62 11.63 -9.45
N GLY A 80 105.59 12.13 -8.21
CA GLY A 80 104.43 11.99 -7.31
C GLY A 80 103.23 12.81 -7.79
N ILE A 81 103.48 14.05 -8.23
CA ILE A 81 102.45 14.97 -8.71
C ILE A 81 101.81 14.45 -10.01
N ALA A 82 102.63 13.92 -10.94
CA ALA A 82 102.12 13.36 -12.19
C ALA A 82 101.25 12.11 -11.97
N ILE A 83 101.64 11.22 -11.04
CA ILE A 83 100.84 10.04 -10.68
C ILE A 83 99.55 10.47 -9.98
N ALA A 84 99.60 11.41 -9.04
CA ALA A 84 98.42 11.92 -8.33
C ALA A 84 97.41 12.59 -9.28
N LEU A 85 97.88 13.34 -10.28
CA LEU A 85 97.03 13.93 -11.32
C LEU A 85 96.42 12.87 -12.24
N LEU A 86 97.18 11.84 -12.65
CA LEU A 86 96.65 10.74 -13.46
C LEU A 86 95.65 9.88 -12.68
N SER A 87 95.92 9.54 -11.42
CA SER A 87 94.93 8.85 -10.59
C SER A 87 93.69 9.70 -10.33
N GLY A 88 93.87 11.01 -10.11
CA GLY A 88 92.76 11.96 -9.97
C GLY A 88 91.91 12.05 -11.23
N ALA A 89 92.53 12.10 -12.41
CA ALA A 89 91.84 12.10 -13.69
C ALA A 89 91.11 10.78 -13.97
N ILE A 90 91.73 9.63 -13.68
CA ILE A 90 91.09 8.31 -13.82
C ILE A 90 89.91 8.16 -12.86
N ILE A 91 90.06 8.57 -11.60
CA ILE A 91 88.97 8.58 -10.61
C ILE A 91 87.85 9.54 -11.05
N ALA A 92 88.18 10.73 -11.55
CA ALA A 92 87.20 11.67 -12.09
C ALA A 92 86.47 11.10 -13.32
N ILE A 93 87.16 10.41 -14.22
CA ILE A 93 86.53 9.73 -15.38
C ILE A 93 85.63 8.58 -14.93
N VAL A 94 86.05 7.76 -13.96
CA VAL A 94 85.20 6.68 -13.41
C VAL A 94 83.96 7.27 -12.72
N ILE A 95 84.12 8.36 -11.96
CA ILE A 95 83.00 9.07 -11.35
C ILE A 95 82.07 9.65 -12.42
N LEU A 96 82.58 10.38 -13.41
CA LEU A 96 81.78 11.05 -14.45
C LEU A 96 81.10 10.10 -15.44
N ALA A 97 81.77 9.00 -15.83
CA ALA A 97 81.31 8.12 -16.90
C ALA A 97 80.55 6.87 -16.43
N PHE A 98 80.70 6.45 -15.16
CA PHE A 98 80.03 5.27 -14.62
C PHE A 98 79.20 5.57 -13.38
N ILE A 99 79.71 6.32 -12.40
CA ILE A 99 78.99 6.55 -11.14
C ILE A 99 77.93 7.66 -11.29
N LEU A 100 78.22 8.75 -11.99
CA LEU A 100 77.29 9.87 -12.17
C LEU A 100 76.02 9.49 -12.94
N PRO A 101 76.07 8.76 -14.08
CA PRO A 101 74.87 8.41 -14.83
C PRO A 101 73.87 7.61 -13.99
N ASP A 102 74.34 6.58 -13.28
CA ASP A 102 73.47 5.74 -12.45
C ASP A 102 72.98 6.47 -11.19
N THR A 103 73.84 7.24 -10.50
CA THR A 103 73.41 8.00 -9.30
C THR A 103 72.51 9.20 -9.64
N VAL A 104 72.65 9.83 -10.81
CA VAL A 104 71.71 10.87 -11.28
C VAL A 104 70.38 10.25 -11.71
N LYS A 105 70.38 9.05 -12.31
CA LYS A 105 69.16 8.29 -12.62
C LYS A 105 68.40 7.91 -11.36
N GLU A 106 69.10 7.37 -10.35
CA GLU A 106 68.54 7.06 -9.04
C GLU A 106 67.99 8.31 -8.33
N TYR A 107 68.76 9.42 -8.32
CA TYR A 107 68.32 10.69 -7.76
C TYR A 107 67.05 11.21 -8.43
N ALA A 108 66.99 11.24 -9.76
CA ALA A 108 65.84 11.72 -10.50
C ALA A 108 64.58 10.87 -10.25
N GLN A 109 64.73 9.54 -10.11
CA GLN A 109 63.61 8.65 -9.79
C GLN A 109 63.09 8.80 -8.35
N GLN A 110 63.97 9.07 -7.37
CA GLN A 110 63.58 9.20 -5.96
C GLN A 110 63.13 10.63 -5.58
N ALA A 111 63.72 11.66 -6.19
CA ALA A 111 63.44 13.06 -5.86
C ALA A 111 62.26 13.68 -6.63
N ALA A 112 61.81 13.09 -7.74
CA ALA A 112 60.75 13.69 -8.56
C ALA A 112 59.40 13.79 -7.81
N VAL A 113 58.80 14.99 -7.85
CA VAL A 113 57.44 15.26 -7.36
C VAL A 113 56.67 15.96 -8.47
N ILE A 114 55.49 15.43 -8.80
CA ILE A 114 54.54 16.03 -9.74
C ILE A 114 53.23 16.25 -8.97
N GLU A 115 52.82 17.50 -8.87
CA GLU A 115 51.60 17.94 -8.20
C GLU A 115 50.65 18.52 -9.26
N PRO A 116 49.62 17.78 -9.73
CA PRO A 116 48.67 18.28 -10.72
C PRO A 116 47.84 19.42 -10.12
N THR A 117 47.70 20.52 -10.87
CA THR A 117 46.99 21.72 -10.42
C THR A 117 45.65 21.93 -11.12
N ASN A 118 45.54 21.52 -12.39
CA ASN A 118 44.31 21.57 -13.18
C ASN A 118 44.42 20.58 -14.35
N LEU A 119 43.32 19.93 -14.72
CA LEU A 119 43.24 19.09 -15.90
C LEU A 119 41.92 19.37 -16.62
N SER A 120 42.01 20.08 -17.75
CA SER A 120 40.86 20.43 -18.57
C SER A 120 40.90 19.66 -19.89
N LEU A 121 39.79 19.08 -20.32
CA LEU A 121 39.69 18.68 -21.73
C LEU A 121 39.73 19.93 -22.63
N ASP A 122 40.40 19.77 -23.76
CA ASP A 122 40.51 20.77 -24.83
C ASP A 122 39.60 20.37 -26.01
N SER A 123 39.49 19.07 -26.29
CA SER A 123 38.47 18.50 -27.20
C SER A 123 38.43 16.97 -27.12
N ILE A 124 37.26 16.39 -27.35
CA ILE A 124 37.12 14.96 -27.66
C ILE A 124 37.30 14.77 -29.17
N THR A 125 38.07 13.77 -29.61
CA THR A 125 38.32 13.51 -31.04
C THR A 125 37.88 12.10 -31.45
N PRO A 126 37.69 11.82 -32.75
CA PRO A 126 37.38 10.47 -33.23
C PRO A 126 38.44 9.41 -32.91
N ALA A 127 39.67 9.82 -32.56
CA ALA A 127 40.80 8.93 -32.27
C ALA A 127 41.19 8.91 -30.78
N GLY A 128 40.57 9.74 -29.93
CA GLY A 128 40.91 9.86 -28.52
C GLY A 128 40.46 11.18 -27.90
N VAL A 129 41.28 11.74 -27.02
CA VAL A 129 40.99 12.93 -26.21
C VAL A 129 42.19 13.87 -26.22
N ARG A 130 41.96 15.17 -26.41
CA ARG A 130 42.95 16.21 -26.14
C ARG A 130 42.72 16.76 -24.75
N ALA A 131 43.70 16.60 -23.88
CA ALA A 131 43.67 17.12 -22.52
C ALA A 131 44.81 18.12 -22.32
N ARG A 132 44.48 19.28 -21.76
CA ARG A 132 45.44 20.26 -21.29
C ARG A 132 45.77 19.97 -19.83
N ILE A 133 47.04 19.64 -19.59
CA ILE A 133 47.55 19.18 -18.30
C ILE A 133 48.38 20.32 -17.69
N GLN A 134 47.93 20.82 -16.54
CA GLN A 134 48.66 21.82 -15.75
C GLN A 134 49.14 21.20 -14.43
N ALA A 135 50.43 21.24 -14.17
CA ALA A 135 51.04 20.64 -12.99
C ALA A 135 52.29 21.39 -12.52
N ASN A 136 52.58 21.34 -11.23
CA ASN A 136 53.87 21.75 -10.67
C ASN A 136 54.80 20.53 -10.63
N PHE A 137 55.93 20.58 -11.34
CA PHE A 137 57.06 19.66 -11.15
C PHE A 137 58.07 20.29 -10.19
N ARG A 138 58.57 19.52 -9.23
CA ARG A 138 59.74 19.89 -8.41
C ARG A 138 60.60 18.67 -8.11
N LEU A 139 61.90 18.87 -7.99
CA LEU A 139 62.80 17.90 -7.39
C LEU A 139 62.93 18.19 -5.90
N ASP A 140 62.67 17.17 -5.09
CA ASP A 140 62.76 17.21 -3.64
C ASP A 140 63.76 16.15 -3.16
N GLY A 141 65.03 16.52 -3.19
CA GLY A 141 66.15 15.70 -2.73
C GLY A 141 66.08 15.30 -1.26
N SER A 142 65.12 15.77 -0.45
CA SER A 142 64.89 15.24 0.90
C SER A 142 64.37 13.80 0.87
N ARG A 143 63.66 13.41 -0.21
CA ARG A 143 63.07 12.08 -0.42
C ARG A 143 64.09 10.98 -0.79
N VAL A 144 65.32 11.37 -1.11
CA VAL A 144 66.41 10.46 -1.47
C VAL A 144 67.02 9.87 -0.20
N GLU A 145 66.79 8.57 0.03
CA GLU A 145 67.22 7.85 1.24
C GLU A 145 68.76 7.82 1.36
N ASN A 146 69.45 7.54 0.25
CA ASN A 146 70.90 7.40 0.22
C ASN A 146 71.58 8.78 0.21
N GLU A 147 72.23 9.15 1.30
CA GLU A 147 72.87 10.47 1.43
C GLU A 147 73.93 10.73 0.35
N HIS A 148 74.66 9.71 -0.13
CA HIS A 148 75.66 9.89 -1.17
C HIS A 148 75.02 10.27 -2.51
N VAL A 149 73.94 9.57 -2.88
CA VAL A 149 73.11 9.87 -4.06
C VAL A 149 72.50 11.26 -3.92
N ARG A 150 71.99 11.61 -2.73
CA ARG A 150 71.44 12.94 -2.43
C ARG A 150 72.46 14.07 -2.64
N ARG A 151 73.69 13.91 -2.16
CA ARG A 151 74.76 14.93 -2.32
C ARG A 151 75.26 15.01 -3.77
N LEU A 152 75.47 13.87 -4.44
CA LEU A 152 75.93 13.81 -5.84
C LEU A 152 74.86 14.35 -6.80
N GLY A 153 73.61 13.94 -6.65
CA GLY A 153 72.48 14.41 -7.46
C GLY A 153 72.25 15.91 -7.33
N ARG A 154 72.23 16.46 -6.10
CA ARG A 154 72.16 17.92 -5.88
C ARG A 154 73.31 18.69 -6.53
N ALA A 155 74.53 18.14 -6.51
CA ALA A 155 75.67 18.76 -7.18
C ALA A 155 75.56 18.68 -8.71
N ALA A 156 75.06 17.56 -9.25
CA ALA A 156 74.85 17.37 -10.68
C ALA A 156 73.73 18.27 -11.23
N THR A 157 72.58 18.37 -10.56
CA THR A 157 71.47 19.23 -11.00
C THR A 157 71.73 20.72 -10.78
N TRP A 158 72.64 21.10 -9.87
CA TRP A 158 73.14 22.47 -9.79
C TRP A 158 73.94 22.89 -11.03
N VAL A 159 74.62 21.94 -11.70
CA VAL A 159 75.31 22.18 -12.98
C VAL A 159 74.36 22.04 -14.17
N ALA A 160 73.49 21.03 -14.16
CA ALA A 160 72.50 20.76 -15.21
C ALA A 160 71.20 21.53 -14.96
N TYR A 161 71.21 22.85 -15.14
CA TYR A 161 70.11 23.76 -14.80
C TYR A 161 68.76 23.42 -15.45
N GLN A 162 68.75 23.01 -16.72
CA GLN A 162 67.54 22.72 -17.49
C GLN A 162 67.67 21.43 -18.31
N LEU A 163 66.56 20.69 -18.42
CA LEU A 163 66.41 19.53 -19.27
C LEU A 163 65.25 19.75 -20.24
N GLY A 164 65.51 19.62 -21.54
CA GLY A 164 64.48 19.48 -22.56
C GLY A 164 64.16 18.01 -22.79
N THR A 165 62.88 17.65 -22.87
CA THR A 165 62.43 16.35 -23.39
C THR A 165 62.07 16.47 -24.87
N GLU A 166 62.17 15.38 -25.61
CA GLU A 166 61.56 15.27 -26.94
C GLU A 166 60.07 14.90 -26.81
N GLU A 167 59.37 14.82 -27.94
CA GLU A 167 58.01 14.27 -27.99
C GLU A 167 58.04 12.80 -27.58
N THR A 168 57.15 12.38 -26.67
CA THR A 168 57.18 11.03 -26.09
C THR A 168 55.79 10.43 -25.95
N GLU A 169 55.63 9.18 -26.42
CA GLU A 169 54.43 8.39 -26.16
C GLU A 169 54.57 7.65 -24.82
N VAL A 170 53.59 7.86 -23.94
CA VAL A 170 53.51 7.23 -22.61
C VAL A 170 52.34 6.27 -22.59
N ALA A 171 52.62 4.98 -22.63
CA ALA A 171 51.61 3.93 -22.53
C ALA A 171 51.34 3.60 -21.04
N VAL A 172 50.07 3.67 -20.63
CA VAL A 172 49.65 3.46 -19.24
C VAL A 172 49.05 2.06 -19.08
N TYR A 173 49.66 1.26 -18.22
CA TYR A 173 49.29 -0.13 -17.96
C TYR A 173 48.77 -0.35 -16.54
N LEU A 174 48.03 -1.43 -16.34
CA LEU A 174 47.58 -1.92 -15.05
C LEU A 174 48.22 -3.25 -14.67
N PRO A 175 49.20 -3.27 -13.75
CA PRO A 175 49.81 -4.51 -13.26
C PRO A 175 48.82 -5.44 -12.55
N GLU A 176 47.76 -4.88 -11.97
CA GLU A 176 46.73 -5.58 -11.20
C GLU A 176 45.73 -6.34 -12.10
N TYR A 177 45.59 -5.93 -13.36
CA TYR A 177 44.70 -6.54 -14.37
C TYR A 177 45.54 -7.06 -15.55
N ASP A 178 46.43 -8.02 -15.28
CA ASP A 178 47.28 -8.73 -16.25
C ASP A 178 48.03 -7.86 -17.29
N ASN A 179 48.45 -6.66 -16.88
CA ASN A 179 49.08 -5.65 -17.74
C ASN A 179 48.19 -5.16 -18.90
N VAL A 180 46.88 -5.04 -18.67
CA VAL A 180 45.94 -4.27 -19.51
C VAL A 180 46.51 -2.89 -19.82
N LEU A 181 46.44 -2.49 -21.10
CA LEU A 181 46.73 -1.13 -21.57
C LEU A 181 45.47 -0.28 -21.42
N LEU A 182 45.51 0.76 -20.57
CA LEU A 182 44.42 1.74 -20.43
C LEU A 182 44.39 2.76 -21.56
N GLY A 183 45.55 3.06 -22.15
CA GLY A 183 45.71 4.01 -23.24
C GLY A 183 47.16 4.47 -23.40
N SER A 184 47.42 5.28 -24.43
CA SER A 184 48.69 5.99 -24.60
C SER A 184 48.47 7.50 -24.71
N ALA A 185 49.37 8.29 -24.14
CA ALA A 185 49.36 9.74 -24.22
C ALA A 185 50.61 10.23 -24.96
N VAL A 186 50.43 11.04 -26.01
CA VAL A 186 51.54 11.72 -26.68
C VAL A 186 51.81 13.04 -25.97
N ILE A 187 52.95 13.13 -25.29
CA ILE A 187 53.41 14.30 -24.55
C ILE A 187 54.36 15.12 -25.44
N PRO A 188 54.09 16.41 -25.68
CA PRO A 188 54.96 17.27 -26.49
C PRO A 188 56.29 17.60 -25.75
N PRO A 189 57.31 18.13 -26.45
CA PRO A 189 58.56 18.56 -25.83
C PRO A 189 58.37 19.51 -24.63
N LEU A 190 58.87 19.12 -23.45
CA LEU A 190 58.81 19.90 -22.21
C LEU A 190 60.18 20.45 -21.83
N VAL A 191 60.22 21.59 -21.13
CA VAL A 191 61.45 22.13 -20.53
C VAL A 191 61.29 22.17 -19.01
N ILE A 192 62.17 21.45 -18.32
CA ILE A 192 62.11 21.20 -16.88
C ILE A 192 63.35 21.80 -16.21
N ASN A 193 63.16 22.62 -15.16
CA ASN A 193 64.26 23.05 -14.30
C ASN A 193 64.60 21.91 -13.33
N LEU A 194 65.87 21.50 -13.28
CA LEU A 194 66.31 20.38 -12.44
C LEU A 194 66.81 20.81 -11.04
N ARG A 195 66.86 22.10 -10.75
CA ARG A 195 67.39 22.59 -9.47
C ARG A 195 66.54 22.13 -8.30
N ASP A 196 67.21 21.56 -7.29
CA ASP A 196 66.54 21.04 -6.09
C ASP A 196 65.77 22.14 -5.36
N GLY A 197 64.46 21.93 -5.18
CA GLY A 197 63.53 22.89 -4.56
C GLY A 197 62.86 23.90 -5.52
N ASP A 198 63.31 24.07 -6.77
CA ASP A 198 62.64 24.96 -7.73
C ASP A 198 61.37 24.29 -8.31
N THR A 199 60.23 24.98 -8.30
CA THR A 199 58.99 24.53 -8.95
C THR A 199 58.91 24.99 -10.40
N THR A 200 58.93 24.02 -11.33
CA THR A 200 58.57 24.24 -12.74
C THR A 200 57.06 24.12 -12.90
N LYS A 201 56.42 25.14 -13.50
CA LYS A 201 55.02 25.02 -13.95
C LYS A 201 55.00 24.38 -15.33
N LEU A 202 54.40 23.20 -15.43
CA LEU A 202 54.08 22.52 -16.68
C LEU A 202 52.66 22.93 -17.10
N ASP A 203 52.50 23.31 -18.36
CA ASP A 203 51.20 23.55 -19.02
C ASP A 203 51.35 23.12 -20.48
N PHE A 204 50.70 22.02 -20.86
CA PHE A 204 50.80 21.44 -22.20
C PHE A 204 49.51 20.71 -22.59
N VAL A 205 49.27 20.59 -23.89
CA VAL A 205 48.20 19.75 -24.44
C VAL A 205 48.80 18.41 -24.88
N ALA A 206 48.19 17.31 -24.45
CA ALA A 206 48.54 15.95 -24.84
C ALA A 206 47.36 15.28 -25.54
N GLU A 207 47.63 14.44 -26.54
CA GLU A 207 46.62 13.63 -27.22
C GLU A 207 46.65 12.20 -26.66
N ILE A 208 45.55 11.81 -26.01
CA ILE A 208 45.37 10.57 -25.26
C ILE A 208 44.47 9.62 -26.05
N LYS A 209 45.00 8.45 -26.42
CA LYS A 209 44.28 7.40 -27.16
C LYS A 209 43.81 6.32 -26.17
N PRO A 210 42.53 5.89 -26.21
CA PRO A 210 42.04 4.82 -25.34
C PRO A 210 42.70 3.46 -25.66
N GLY A 211 42.85 2.63 -24.63
CA GLY A 211 43.42 1.28 -24.70
C GLY A 211 42.37 0.19 -24.91
N SER A 212 42.51 -0.97 -24.24
CA SER A 212 41.58 -2.08 -24.40
C SER A 212 40.26 -1.86 -23.64
N LEU A 213 39.16 -1.82 -24.40
CA LEU A 213 37.82 -1.57 -23.86
C LEU A 213 37.39 -2.60 -22.80
N ASP A 214 37.73 -3.88 -22.97
CA ASP A 214 37.43 -4.94 -21.99
C ASP A 214 38.09 -4.70 -20.63
N GLY A 215 39.30 -4.13 -20.64
CA GLY A 215 40.01 -3.72 -19.42
C GLY A 215 39.30 -2.58 -18.72
N VAL A 216 39.06 -1.48 -19.45
CA VAL A 216 38.33 -0.30 -18.93
C VAL A 216 36.95 -0.68 -18.39
N ARG A 217 36.22 -1.57 -19.09
CA ARG A 217 34.91 -2.09 -18.69
C ARG A 217 34.93 -2.80 -17.32
N THR A 218 35.93 -3.64 -17.08
CA THR A 218 36.04 -4.41 -15.83
C THR A 218 36.22 -3.46 -14.65
N ILE A 219 37.11 -2.48 -14.80
CA ILE A 219 37.42 -1.44 -13.81
C ILE A 219 36.23 -0.52 -13.58
N ALA A 220 35.51 -0.14 -14.64
CA ALA A 220 34.31 0.69 -14.56
C ALA A 220 33.22 0.00 -13.73
N ASN A 221 32.98 -1.30 -13.97
CA ASN A 221 32.01 -2.07 -13.18
C ASN A 221 32.44 -2.15 -11.70
N GLU A 222 33.69 -2.56 -11.41
CA GLU A 222 34.18 -2.66 -10.02
C GLU A 222 34.20 -1.31 -9.28
N TRP A 223 34.36 -0.20 -10.01
CA TRP A 223 34.22 1.16 -9.48
C TRP A 223 32.77 1.53 -9.16
N LEU A 224 31.84 1.23 -10.06
CA LEU A 224 30.40 1.50 -9.90
C LEU A 224 29.77 0.64 -8.78
N ASP A 225 30.22 -0.61 -8.64
CA ASP A 225 29.87 -1.51 -7.53
C ASP A 225 30.55 -1.10 -6.20
N GLY A 226 31.44 -0.10 -6.22
CA GLY A 226 32.16 0.40 -5.03
C GLY A 226 33.16 -0.60 -4.43
N THR A 227 33.50 -1.67 -5.14
CA THR A 227 34.45 -2.69 -4.67
C THR A 227 35.90 -2.24 -4.84
N LEU A 228 36.17 -1.40 -5.84
CA LEU A 228 37.49 -0.93 -6.22
C LEU A 228 37.99 0.24 -5.34
N LYS A 229 39.02 -0.01 -4.51
CA LYS A 229 39.48 0.93 -3.46
C LYS A 229 40.72 1.76 -3.81
N SER A 230 41.59 1.23 -4.66
CA SER A 230 42.87 1.85 -5.03
C SER A 230 43.38 1.23 -6.32
N LEU A 231 43.94 2.04 -7.22
CA LEU A 231 44.45 1.56 -8.51
C LEU A 231 45.93 1.93 -8.64
N ARG A 232 46.76 0.96 -9.03
CA ARG A 232 48.19 1.21 -9.32
C ARG A 232 48.42 1.33 -10.82
N LEU A 233 48.64 2.55 -11.27
CA LEU A 233 48.99 2.84 -12.66
C LEU A 233 50.49 2.61 -12.92
N GLN A 234 50.85 2.05 -14.08
CA GLN A 234 52.24 1.92 -14.52
C GLN A 234 52.44 2.59 -15.89
N GLY A 235 53.03 3.78 -15.89
CA GLY A 235 53.48 4.44 -17.11
C GLY A 235 54.76 3.81 -17.66
N LYS A 236 54.76 3.49 -18.95
CA LYS A 236 55.96 3.14 -19.72
C LYS A 236 56.15 4.21 -20.79
N ALA A 237 57.28 4.91 -20.75
CA ALA A 237 57.61 6.01 -21.63
C ALA A 237 58.98 5.77 -22.27
N ASP A 238 59.04 5.66 -23.60
CA ASP A 238 60.31 5.54 -24.32
C ASP A 238 60.95 6.91 -24.54
N LEU A 239 61.44 7.49 -23.43
CA LEU A 239 62.31 8.66 -23.43
C LEU A 239 63.65 8.30 -24.08
N SER A 240 64.12 9.15 -25.00
CA SER A 240 65.36 8.98 -25.77
C SER A 240 66.66 8.99 -24.92
N LEU A 241 66.55 9.21 -23.60
CA LEU A 241 67.60 9.01 -22.60
C LEU A 241 67.60 7.57 -22.02
N LYS A 242 67.66 6.56 -22.90
CA LYS A 242 67.80 5.12 -22.61
C LYS A 242 67.08 4.62 -21.34
N THR A 243 65.76 4.59 -21.48
CA THR A 243 64.77 3.76 -20.76
C THR A 243 64.80 3.79 -19.22
N GLY A 244 63.67 4.22 -18.65
CA GLY A 244 63.37 4.08 -17.23
C GLY A 244 61.88 3.90 -17.02
N LEU A 245 61.49 3.04 -16.09
CA LEU A 245 60.09 2.96 -15.65
C LEU A 245 59.81 4.14 -14.72
N ILE A 246 58.77 4.92 -15.04
CA ILE A 246 58.28 5.99 -14.17
C ILE A 246 57.08 5.42 -13.41
N PRO A 247 57.18 5.20 -12.08
CA PRO A 247 56.01 4.85 -11.30
C PRO A 247 55.06 6.04 -11.24
N LEU A 248 53.97 5.96 -12.00
CA LEU A 248 52.77 6.71 -11.67
C LEU A 248 52.31 6.26 -10.27
N GLY A 249 51.71 7.16 -9.50
CA GLY A 249 51.39 6.88 -8.11
C GLY A 249 50.35 5.77 -7.95
N THR A 250 50.23 5.22 -6.75
CA THR A 250 48.95 4.61 -6.35
C THR A 250 47.96 5.76 -6.16
N HIS A 251 46.97 5.84 -7.04
CA HIS A 251 45.96 6.88 -6.97
C HIS A 251 44.69 6.32 -6.30
N THR A 252 44.19 7.04 -5.30
CA THR A 252 42.84 6.82 -4.76
C THR A 252 41.83 7.24 -5.82
N ILE A 253 40.97 6.31 -6.20
CA ILE A 253 39.95 6.56 -7.23
C ILE A 253 38.89 7.50 -6.65
N PRO A 254 38.35 8.46 -7.43
CA PRO A 254 37.20 9.26 -7.01
C PRO A 254 36.05 8.39 -6.48
N ALA A 255 35.35 8.84 -5.44
CA ALA A 255 34.06 8.24 -5.10
C ALA A 255 33.00 8.68 -6.13
N VAL A 256 32.07 7.78 -6.46
CA VAL A 256 30.91 8.10 -7.31
C VAL A 256 30.13 9.27 -6.66
N PRO A 257 29.88 10.37 -7.39
CA PRO A 257 29.21 11.53 -6.81
C PRO A 257 27.75 11.23 -6.48
N LYS A 258 27.25 11.79 -5.37
CA LYS A 258 25.82 11.77 -5.07
C LYS A 258 25.09 12.72 -5.99
N TYR A 259 24.07 12.22 -6.68
CA TYR A 259 23.17 12.99 -7.53
C TYR A 259 21.78 13.11 -6.88
N ASN A 260 21.05 14.17 -7.22
CA ASN A 260 19.65 14.37 -6.88
C ASN A 260 18.83 14.50 -8.17
N ILE A 261 17.60 13.96 -8.18
CA ILE A 261 16.62 14.23 -9.23
C ILE A 261 15.91 15.53 -8.85
N THR A 262 16.17 16.62 -9.58
CA THR A 262 15.58 17.93 -9.31
C THR A 262 14.23 18.10 -10.00
N ARG A 263 14.02 17.41 -11.13
CA ARG A 263 12.74 17.40 -11.87
C ARG A 263 12.52 16.03 -12.52
N LEU A 264 11.27 15.58 -12.50
CA LEU A 264 10.77 14.45 -13.28
C LEU A 264 9.36 14.79 -13.76
N ASN A 265 9.12 14.75 -15.07
CA ASN A 265 7.84 15.08 -15.68
C ASN A 265 7.58 14.14 -16.88
N VAL A 266 6.50 13.37 -16.82
CA VAL A 266 6.08 12.47 -17.91
C VAL A 266 4.82 13.02 -18.57
N VAL A 267 4.86 13.19 -19.89
CA VAL A 267 3.80 13.76 -20.73
C VAL A 267 3.50 12.88 -21.94
N ASP A 268 2.32 13.03 -22.52
CA ASP A 268 1.99 12.42 -23.81
C ASP A 268 2.91 12.96 -24.92
N GLY A 269 3.44 12.07 -25.76
CA GLY A 269 4.43 12.44 -26.79
C GLY A 269 3.80 13.12 -28.02
N PRO A 270 4.60 13.85 -28.82
CA PRO A 270 4.15 14.49 -30.06
C PRO A 270 3.81 13.49 -31.19
N ILE A 271 3.99 12.19 -30.95
CA ILE A 271 3.69 11.10 -31.88
C ILE A 271 2.63 10.21 -31.19
N ASN A 272 1.52 9.92 -31.86
CA ASN A 272 0.53 8.97 -31.35
C ASN A 272 1.21 7.61 -31.04
N GLY A 273 1.02 7.07 -29.83
CA GLY A 273 1.70 5.85 -29.40
C GLY A 273 3.03 6.07 -28.67
N SER A 274 3.31 7.28 -28.17
CA SER A 274 4.51 7.57 -27.37
C SER A 274 4.25 8.45 -26.14
N MET A 275 5.16 8.38 -25.18
CA MET A 275 5.28 9.28 -24.04
C MET A 275 6.70 9.84 -23.99
N VAL A 276 6.83 11.05 -23.44
CA VAL A 276 8.10 11.73 -23.22
C VAL A 276 8.30 11.95 -21.73
N ALA A 277 9.47 11.59 -21.22
CA ALA A 277 9.87 11.74 -19.83
C ALA A 277 11.07 12.70 -19.74
N ASP A 278 10.82 13.92 -19.26
CA ASP A 278 11.87 14.92 -19.02
C ASP A 278 12.39 14.77 -17.59
N VAL A 279 13.71 14.63 -17.47
CA VAL A 279 14.42 14.42 -16.20
C VAL A 279 15.53 15.46 -16.08
N SER A 280 15.54 16.19 -14.96
CA SER A 280 16.65 17.06 -14.58
C SER A 280 17.36 16.48 -13.37
N LEU A 281 18.68 16.34 -13.46
CA LEU A 281 19.55 15.85 -12.40
C LEU A 281 20.50 16.97 -11.94
N SER A 282 20.97 16.92 -10.70
CA SER A 282 22.14 17.69 -10.27
C SER A 282 23.12 16.88 -9.43
N ALA A 283 24.41 17.15 -9.60
CA ALA A 283 25.50 16.53 -8.85
C ALA A 283 26.67 17.51 -8.68
N PHE A 284 27.28 17.56 -7.50
CA PHE A 284 28.39 18.49 -7.22
C PHE A 284 29.75 17.90 -7.60
N ASN A 285 30.49 18.57 -8.49
CA ASN A 285 31.82 18.15 -8.92
C ASN A 285 32.91 18.57 -7.92
N THR A 286 33.33 17.63 -7.08
CA THR A 286 34.42 17.85 -6.09
C THR A 286 35.83 17.83 -6.68
N TYR A 287 36.00 17.62 -7.99
CA TYR A 287 37.30 17.37 -8.62
C TYR A 287 37.83 18.56 -9.45
N PRO A 288 39.16 18.74 -9.57
CA PRO A 288 39.79 19.81 -10.36
C PRO A 288 39.83 19.45 -11.86
N ILE A 289 38.68 19.06 -12.41
CA ILE A 289 38.51 18.59 -13.79
C ILE A 289 37.46 19.46 -14.47
N GLN A 290 37.81 19.97 -15.66
CA GLN A 290 36.86 20.61 -16.58
C GLN A 290 36.63 19.71 -17.80
N LEU A 291 35.38 19.46 -18.16
CA LEU A 291 34.98 18.53 -19.21
C LEU A 291 33.63 18.93 -19.82
N ASP A 292 33.62 19.17 -21.12
CA ASP A 292 32.38 19.27 -21.90
C ASP A 292 32.02 17.88 -22.44
N ILE A 293 30.83 17.39 -22.09
CA ILE A 293 30.29 16.12 -22.55
C ILE A 293 29.23 16.42 -23.63
N PRO A 294 29.38 15.91 -24.87
CA PRO A 294 28.39 16.09 -25.93
C PRO A 294 27.10 15.33 -25.62
N GLU A 295 26.07 15.50 -26.44
CA GLU A 295 24.83 14.71 -26.33
C GLU A 295 25.12 13.20 -26.40
N LEU A 296 24.57 12.45 -25.43
CA LEU A 296 24.77 11.01 -25.28
C LEU A 296 23.43 10.28 -25.32
N ALA A 297 23.34 9.26 -26.17
CA ALA A 297 22.18 8.38 -26.26
C ALA A 297 22.31 7.15 -25.34
N PHE A 298 21.22 6.82 -24.65
CA PHE A 298 21.11 5.73 -23.69
C PHE A 298 19.88 4.85 -23.96
N ASP A 299 20.02 3.56 -23.69
CA ASP A 299 18.95 2.58 -23.64
C ASP A 299 18.49 2.42 -22.19
N ILE A 300 17.18 2.57 -21.94
CA ILE A 300 16.55 2.34 -20.63
C ILE A 300 15.91 0.95 -20.63
N LEU A 301 16.30 0.11 -19.69
CA LEU A 301 15.85 -1.27 -19.56
C LEU A 301 15.21 -1.54 -18.19
N LEU A 302 14.25 -2.45 -18.17
CA LEU A 302 13.62 -2.99 -16.96
C LEU A 302 14.01 -4.47 -16.75
N PRO A 303 14.04 -4.97 -15.51
CA PRO A 303 14.16 -6.40 -15.26
C PRO A 303 12.95 -7.15 -15.84
N GLY A 304 13.21 -8.29 -16.48
CA GLY A 304 12.19 -9.19 -17.01
C GLY A 304 11.72 -10.23 -15.97
N CYS A 305 11.20 -11.35 -16.46
CA CYS A 305 10.73 -12.45 -15.60
C CYS A 305 11.88 -13.29 -15.00
N ALA A 306 13.10 -13.19 -15.54
CA ALA A 306 14.30 -13.87 -15.05
C ALA A 306 15.34 -12.85 -14.59
N HIS A 307 16.22 -13.25 -13.67
CA HIS A 307 17.13 -12.34 -12.96
C HIS A 307 18.13 -11.59 -13.88
N ASP A 308 18.53 -12.22 -14.98
CA ASP A 308 19.45 -11.66 -15.99
C ASP A 308 18.73 -11.08 -17.23
N ASP A 309 17.39 -11.12 -17.26
CA ASP A 309 16.59 -10.63 -18.40
C ASP A 309 16.37 -9.12 -18.28
N LEU A 310 16.62 -8.38 -19.37
CA LEU A 310 16.61 -6.91 -19.41
C LEU A 310 15.87 -6.41 -20.65
N ILE A 311 14.63 -5.98 -20.45
CA ILE A 311 13.69 -5.55 -21.48
C ILE A 311 13.89 -4.06 -21.76
N LEU A 312 14.28 -3.71 -22.99
CA LEU A 312 14.36 -2.32 -23.46
C LEU A 312 12.96 -1.68 -23.49
N VAL A 313 12.78 -0.52 -22.85
CA VAL A 313 11.50 0.20 -22.80
C VAL A 313 11.54 1.63 -23.33
N ALA A 314 12.70 2.29 -23.31
CA ALA A 314 12.85 3.64 -23.82
C ALA A 314 14.26 3.89 -24.36
N HIS A 315 14.37 4.87 -25.25
CA HIS A 315 15.64 5.51 -25.58
C HIS A 315 15.66 6.91 -24.97
N ALA A 316 16.75 7.30 -24.32
CA ALA A 316 16.94 8.62 -23.74
C ALA A 316 18.16 9.32 -24.34
N ILE A 317 18.12 10.65 -24.39
CA ILE A 317 19.23 11.49 -24.87
C ILE A 317 19.48 12.56 -23.80
N THR A 318 20.74 12.79 -23.43
CA THR A 318 21.15 13.94 -22.59
C THR A 318 21.42 15.15 -23.47
N SER A 319 21.21 16.35 -22.93
CA SER A 319 21.80 17.57 -23.51
C SER A 319 23.35 17.49 -23.49
N GLU A 320 24.00 18.47 -24.10
CA GLU A 320 25.38 18.82 -23.76
C GLU A 320 25.47 19.12 -22.25
N VAL A 321 26.56 18.67 -21.60
CA VAL A 321 26.80 18.83 -20.16
C VAL A 321 28.17 19.45 -19.93
N HIS A 322 28.18 20.66 -19.39
CA HIS A 322 29.39 21.37 -18.98
C HIS A 322 29.76 21.01 -17.54
N VAL A 323 30.88 20.32 -17.35
CA VAL A 323 31.44 20.00 -16.02
C VAL A 323 32.53 21.01 -15.70
N GLU A 324 32.29 21.90 -14.74
CA GLU A 324 33.29 22.83 -14.20
C GLU A 324 33.85 22.34 -12.84
N PRO A 325 35.08 22.73 -12.44
CA PRO A 325 35.64 22.41 -11.13
C PRO A 325 34.88 23.07 -9.95
N GLN A 326 34.60 22.30 -8.90
CA GLN A 326 33.96 22.80 -7.65
C GLN A 326 32.58 23.44 -7.84
N SER A 327 31.82 23.05 -8.86
CA SER A 327 30.48 23.56 -9.16
C SER A 327 29.40 22.47 -9.08
N GLU A 328 28.13 22.88 -9.11
CA GLU A 328 27.00 21.97 -9.31
C GLU A 328 26.79 21.75 -10.82
N VAL A 329 26.92 20.51 -11.26
CA VAL A 329 26.65 20.09 -12.63
C VAL A 329 25.18 19.75 -12.76
N HIS A 330 24.51 20.35 -13.73
CA HIS A 330 23.14 20.00 -14.12
C HIS A 330 23.17 19.11 -15.37
N VAL A 331 22.33 18.08 -15.38
CA VAL A 331 22.14 17.20 -16.54
C VAL A 331 20.66 17.11 -16.83
N ASP A 332 20.24 17.64 -17.98
CA ASP A 332 18.90 17.45 -18.51
C ASP A 332 18.90 16.27 -19.50
N ALA A 333 17.90 15.40 -19.37
CA ALA A 333 17.74 14.22 -20.20
C ALA A 333 16.27 14.01 -20.58
N THR A 334 16.02 13.74 -21.85
CA THR A 334 14.68 13.47 -22.39
C THR A 334 14.60 12.02 -22.85
N GLY A 335 13.75 11.23 -22.20
CA GLY A 335 13.43 9.85 -22.56
C GLY A 335 12.20 9.77 -23.44
N VAL A 336 12.25 8.96 -24.52
CA VAL A 336 11.09 8.67 -25.38
C VAL A 336 10.70 7.21 -25.21
N ILE A 337 9.52 7.00 -24.61
CA ILE A 337 8.86 5.70 -24.48
C ILE A 337 7.94 5.53 -25.70
N ARG A 338 7.95 4.34 -26.30
CA ARG A 338 7.06 3.97 -27.42
C ARG A 338 6.12 2.85 -26.97
N GLU A 339 5.43 2.22 -27.92
CA GLU A 339 4.68 0.97 -27.71
C GLU A 339 5.46 -0.01 -26.80
N LEU A 340 4.81 -0.43 -25.70
CA LEU A 340 5.44 -1.23 -24.66
C LEU A 340 5.60 -2.69 -25.16
N PRO A 341 6.78 -3.32 -25.00
CA PRO A 341 6.98 -4.70 -25.43
C PRO A 341 6.02 -5.68 -24.75
N GLU A 342 5.48 -6.64 -25.50
CA GLU A 342 4.62 -7.70 -24.95
C GLU A 342 5.30 -8.47 -23.81
N SER A 343 6.62 -8.63 -23.83
CA SER A 343 7.39 -9.26 -22.74
C SER A 343 7.31 -8.52 -21.40
N LEU A 344 6.91 -7.23 -21.40
CA LEU A 344 6.73 -6.44 -20.19
C LEU A 344 5.30 -6.55 -19.62
N THR A 345 4.31 -6.89 -20.45
CA THR A 345 2.87 -6.92 -20.10
C THR A 345 2.31 -8.34 -20.01
N THR A 346 2.97 -9.33 -20.61
CA THR A 346 2.64 -10.75 -20.44
C THR A 346 3.00 -11.25 -19.03
N ALA A 347 2.16 -12.13 -18.47
CA ALA A 347 2.39 -12.72 -17.16
C ALA A 347 3.58 -13.70 -17.20
N CYS A 348 4.41 -13.69 -16.16
CA CYS A 348 5.59 -14.55 -16.08
C CYS A 348 5.21 -16.05 -15.94
N PRO A 349 6.06 -17.01 -16.38
CA PRO A 349 5.71 -18.44 -16.37
C PRO A 349 5.25 -18.99 -15.01
N ASP A 350 5.81 -18.47 -13.92
CA ASP A 350 5.55 -18.90 -12.54
C ASP A 350 4.58 -17.96 -11.77
N SER A 351 3.96 -16.96 -12.43
CA SER A 351 3.16 -15.93 -11.74
C SER A 351 2.02 -15.34 -12.58
N SER A 352 0.92 -14.93 -11.95
CA SER A 352 -0.14 -14.14 -12.60
C SER A 352 0.22 -12.67 -12.85
N SER A 353 1.43 -12.25 -12.46
CA SER A 353 1.98 -10.91 -12.63
C SER A 353 2.95 -10.83 -13.81
N SER A 354 2.87 -9.74 -14.57
CA SER A 354 3.86 -9.31 -15.56
C SER A 354 5.06 -8.58 -14.92
N PRO A 355 6.18 -8.38 -15.63
CA PRO A 355 7.24 -7.48 -15.17
C PRO A 355 6.77 -6.06 -14.87
N LEU A 356 5.84 -5.52 -15.67
CA LEU A 356 5.23 -4.22 -15.40
C LEU A 356 4.36 -4.24 -14.13
N ASP A 357 3.59 -5.31 -13.89
CA ASP A 357 2.79 -5.45 -12.68
C ASP A 357 3.68 -5.46 -11.44
N MET A 358 4.83 -6.16 -11.49
CA MET A 358 5.79 -6.21 -10.39
C MET A 358 6.43 -4.84 -10.14
N LEU A 359 6.85 -4.13 -11.21
CA LEU A 359 7.37 -2.77 -11.11
C LEU A 359 6.35 -1.81 -10.48
N LEU A 360 5.11 -1.82 -10.98
CA LEU A 360 4.02 -1.00 -10.48
C LEU A 360 3.70 -1.37 -9.02
N LYS A 361 3.64 -2.66 -8.68
CA LYS A 361 3.38 -3.11 -7.31
C LYS A 361 4.42 -2.59 -6.33
N SER A 362 5.71 -2.72 -6.63
CA SER A 362 6.79 -2.15 -5.80
C SER A 362 6.66 -0.64 -5.66
N PHE A 363 6.47 0.07 -6.78
CA PHE A 363 6.28 1.53 -6.76
C PHE A 363 5.11 1.94 -5.84
N MET A 364 3.96 1.25 -5.96
CA MET A 364 2.74 1.53 -5.19
C MET A 364 2.83 1.21 -3.70
N HIS A 365 3.74 0.31 -3.28
CA HIS A 365 4.04 0.04 -1.86
C HIS A 365 5.08 1.01 -1.28
N GLY A 366 5.70 1.86 -2.12
CA GLY A 366 6.78 2.75 -1.73
C GLY A 366 8.18 2.13 -1.82
N ASP A 367 8.30 0.88 -2.28
CA ASP A 367 9.58 0.21 -2.46
C ASP A 367 10.37 0.84 -3.63
N PRO A 368 11.69 1.06 -3.50
CA PRO A 368 12.52 1.56 -4.59
C PRO A 368 12.68 0.47 -5.66
N ALA A 369 12.33 0.80 -6.90
CA ALA A 369 12.54 -0.07 -8.05
C ALA A 369 13.91 0.21 -8.70
N THR A 370 14.51 -0.77 -9.37
CA THR A 370 15.76 -0.58 -10.11
C THR A 370 15.48 -0.50 -11.60
N LEU A 371 15.82 0.65 -12.21
CA LEU A 371 15.94 0.81 -13.65
C LEU A 371 17.37 0.48 -14.07
N PHE A 372 17.58 -0.03 -15.28
CA PHE A 372 18.92 -0.29 -15.81
C PHE A 372 19.20 0.63 -17.00
N VAL A 373 20.26 1.44 -16.92
CA VAL A 373 20.66 2.39 -17.97
C VAL A 373 21.93 1.90 -18.66
N ARG A 374 21.93 1.84 -19.99
CA ARG A 374 23.05 1.36 -20.81
C ARG A 374 23.35 2.36 -21.93
N GLY A 375 24.59 2.51 -22.36
CA GLY A 375 24.88 3.34 -23.54
C GLY A 375 24.26 2.77 -24.81
N SER A 376 23.67 3.63 -25.63
CA SER A 376 23.10 3.23 -26.92
C SER A 376 24.19 2.70 -27.86
N LYS A 377 23.91 1.58 -28.54
CA LYS A 377 24.75 1.09 -29.66
C LYS A 377 24.55 1.87 -30.96
N ARG A 378 23.65 2.87 -30.95
CA ARG A 378 23.44 3.85 -32.00
C ARG A 378 23.86 5.22 -31.43
N PRO A 379 25.14 5.62 -31.57
CA PRO A 379 25.54 7.00 -31.27
C PRO A 379 24.77 7.98 -32.14
N ASP A 380 24.62 9.21 -31.66
CA ASP A 380 24.18 10.31 -32.51
C ASP A 380 25.36 10.84 -33.35
N ALA A 381 25.08 11.76 -34.28
CA ALA A 381 26.03 12.17 -35.33
C ALA A 381 27.39 12.65 -34.80
N ASP A 382 27.39 13.33 -33.65
CA ASP A 382 28.58 13.96 -33.06
C ASP A 382 29.25 13.11 -31.95
N THR A 383 28.67 11.97 -31.53
CA THR A 383 29.28 11.11 -30.49
C THR A 383 30.40 10.23 -31.07
N PRO A 384 31.67 10.32 -30.58
CA PRO A 384 32.75 9.46 -31.07
C PRO A 384 32.52 7.97 -30.77
N LYS A 385 32.79 7.11 -31.77
CA LYS A 385 32.52 5.66 -31.71
C LYS A 385 33.09 4.96 -30.47
N TRP A 386 34.31 5.32 -30.06
CA TRP A 386 34.97 4.69 -28.91
C TRP A 386 34.25 4.99 -27.58
N ILE A 387 33.57 6.14 -27.47
CA ILE A 387 32.71 6.46 -26.32
C ILE A 387 31.43 5.64 -26.37
N ALA A 388 30.79 5.54 -27.54
CA ALA A 388 29.56 4.76 -27.70
C ALA A 388 29.77 3.26 -27.42
N GLU A 389 30.87 2.69 -27.94
CA GLU A 389 31.27 1.31 -27.67
C GLU A 389 31.52 1.09 -26.17
N LEU A 390 32.28 1.98 -25.52
CA LEU A 390 32.54 1.94 -24.07
C LEU A 390 31.25 2.01 -23.24
N LEU A 391 30.40 3.02 -23.46
CA LEU A 391 29.15 3.23 -22.73
C LEU A 391 28.16 2.08 -22.96
N SER A 392 28.12 1.49 -24.15
CA SER A 392 27.25 0.32 -24.45
C SER A 392 27.70 -0.97 -23.77
N SER A 393 28.91 -0.99 -23.21
CA SER A 393 29.47 -2.14 -22.48
C SER A 393 29.13 -2.12 -20.98
N VAL A 394 28.84 -0.94 -20.43
CA VAL A 394 28.47 -0.70 -19.02
C VAL A 394 26.95 -0.71 -18.88
N THR A 395 26.42 -1.11 -17.71
CA THR A 395 24.99 -1.00 -17.40
C THR A 395 24.84 -0.59 -15.95
N LEU A 396 24.15 0.53 -15.73
CA LEU A 396 24.02 1.21 -14.44
C LEU A 396 22.68 0.84 -13.79
N PRO A 397 22.66 0.25 -12.57
CA PRO A 397 21.45 0.14 -11.78
C PRO A 397 21.12 1.52 -11.16
N VAL A 398 20.01 2.12 -11.60
CA VAL A 398 19.52 3.41 -11.13
C VAL A 398 18.27 3.19 -10.26
N PRO A 399 18.31 3.49 -8.95
CA PRO A 399 17.13 3.38 -8.09
C PRO A 399 16.11 4.47 -8.43
N PHE A 400 14.93 4.03 -8.86
CA PHE A 400 13.75 4.87 -9.06
C PHE A 400 12.93 4.92 -7.76
N PRO A 401 12.58 6.11 -7.25
CA PRO A 401 11.89 6.24 -5.97
C PRO A 401 10.45 5.70 -6.04
N GLY A 402 10.13 4.72 -5.20
CA GLY A 402 8.76 4.32 -4.92
C GLY A 402 7.96 5.45 -4.26
N ARG A 403 6.64 5.40 -4.39
CA ARG A 403 5.71 6.23 -3.61
C ARG A 403 4.52 5.37 -3.19
N SER A 404 4.35 5.18 -1.89
CA SER A 404 3.11 4.59 -1.38
C SER A 404 1.91 5.39 -1.91
N LEU A 405 0.89 4.67 -2.38
CA LEU A 405 -0.39 5.27 -2.80
C LEU A 405 -1.33 5.53 -1.60
N ASP A 406 -0.87 5.34 -0.36
CA ASP A 406 -1.63 5.61 0.85
C ASP A 406 -2.27 7.01 0.83
N GLY A 407 -3.59 7.05 0.90
CA GLY A 407 -4.36 8.30 0.88
C GLY A 407 -4.57 8.91 -0.52
N LEU A 408 -4.17 8.27 -1.63
CA LEU A 408 -4.58 8.72 -2.95
C LEU A 408 -6.09 8.65 -3.13
N ILE A 409 -6.78 7.64 -2.60
CA ILE A 409 -8.25 7.61 -2.56
C ILE A 409 -8.72 8.57 -1.46
N ARG A 410 -9.04 9.80 -1.87
CA ARG A 410 -9.43 10.92 -0.99
C ARG A 410 -10.89 10.85 -0.55
N ASN A 411 -11.76 10.22 -1.34
CA ASN A 411 -13.17 10.05 -1.03
C ASN A 411 -13.77 8.85 -1.78
N PHE A 412 -14.77 8.22 -1.16
CA PHE A 412 -15.60 7.15 -1.71
C PHE A 412 -17.06 7.41 -1.34
N SER A 413 -17.97 7.34 -2.32
CA SER A 413 -19.41 7.37 -2.06
C SER A 413 -20.17 6.37 -2.94
N LEU A 414 -21.23 5.78 -2.39
CA LEU A 414 -22.13 4.85 -3.05
C LEU A 414 -23.56 5.44 -3.09
N THR A 415 -24.19 5.46 -4.25
CA THR A 415 -25.58 5.87 -4.46
C THR A 415 -26.39 4.79 -5.17
N ASP A 416 -27.71 5.00 -5.28
CA ASP A 416 -28.62 4.21 -6.15
C ASP A 416 -28.62 2.70 -5.86
N VAL A 417 -28.49 2.36 -4.57
CA VAL A 417 -28.32 0.97 -4.10
C VAL A 417 -29.59 0.15 -4.31
N HIS A 418 -29.43 -0.98 -4.99
CA HIS A 418 -30.45 -2.00 -5.21
C HIS A 418 -29.94 -3.36 -4.71
N PHE A 419 -30.80 -4.14 -4.06
CA PHE A 419 -30.48 -5.45 -3.50
C PHE A 419 -31.24 -6.58 -4.21
N THR A 420 -30.53 -7.46 -4.91
CA THR A 420 -31.13 -8.65 -5.53
C THR A 420 -30.97 -9.82 -4.55
N MET A 421 -32.08 -10.37 -4.05
CA MET A 421 -32.04 -11.54 -3.15
C MET A 421 -31.70 -12.82 -3.95
N PRO A 422 -31.12 -13.85 -3.32
CA PRO A 422 -30.69 -15.09 -3.97
C PRO A 422 -31.74 -15.77 -4.86
N ASP A 423 -31.29 -16.45 -5.91
CA ASP A 423 -32.14 -17.38 -6.65
C ASP A 423 -32.49 -18.59 -5.74
N PRO A 424 -33.79 -18.90 -5.52
CA PRO A 424 -34.22 -20.02 -4.68
C PRO A 424 -33.83 -21.41 -5.20
N PHE A 425 -33.31 -21.52 -6.43
CA PHE A 425 -32.90 -22.75 -7.08
C PHE A 425 -31.37 -22.88 -7.28
N ALA A 426 -30.58 -21.85 -6.95
CA ALA A 426 -29.12 -21.89 -7.06
C ALA A 426 -28.48 -22.89 -6.07
N GLU A 427 -27.36 -23.50 -6.48
CA GLU A 427 -26.65 -24.46 -5.63
C GLU A 427 -25.83 -23.74 -4.53
N PRO A 428 -25.75 -24.27 -3.28
CA PRO A 428 -25.01 -23.62 -2.22
C PRO A 428 -23.52 -23.46 -2.53
N GLY A 429 -23.07 -22.21 -2.69
CA GLY A 429 -21.69 -21.85 -3.09
C GLY A 429 -21.58 -21.30 -4.51
N ASP A 430 -22.67 -21.29 -5.28
CA ASP A 430 -22.79 -20.53 -6.53
C ASP A 430 -23.00 -19.02 -6.22
N PRO A 431 -22.40 -18.07 -6.98
CA PRO A 431 -22.68 -16.64 -6.84
C PRO A 431 -24.16 -16.24 -6.98
N ASP A 432 -24.99 -17.02 -7.68
CA ASP A 432 -26.44 -16.79 -7.78
C ASP A 432 -27.19 -17.17 -6.48
N ALA A 433 -26.54 -17.93 -5.58
CA ALA A 433 -27.05 -18.20 -4.24
C ALA A 433 -26.68 -17.10 -3.24
N ASP A 434 -25.77 -16.16 -3.54
CA ASP A 434 -25.46 -15.02 -2.66
C ASP A 434 -26.41 -13.83 -2.90
N PRO A 435 -26.73 -13.02 -1.87
CA PRO A 435 -27.44 -11.76 -2.06
C PRO A 435 -26.54 -10.79 -2.83
N LYS A 436 -27.06 -10.16 -3.87
CA LYS A 436 -26.31 -9.27 -4.76
C LYS A 436 -26.61 -7.80 -4.50
N VAL A 437 -25.61 -6.94 -4.72
CA VAL A 437 -25.68 -5.50 -4.50
C VAL A 437 -25.31 -4.77 -5.79
N SER A 438 -26.27 -3.99 -6.31
CA SER A 438 -26.03 -3.04 -7.40
C SER A 438 -25.98 -1.61 -6.85
N GLY A 439 -25.24 -0.71 -7.49
CA GLY A 439 -25.20 0.71 -7.12
C GLY A 439 -24.11 1.51 -7.84
N THR A 440 -24.21 2.83 -7.80
CA THR A 440 -23.23 3.74 -8.44
C THR A 440 -22.13 4.08 -7.45
N ILE A 441 -20.88 3.75 -7.75
CA ILE A 441 -19.72 4.21 -6.98
C ILE A 441 -19.08 5.44 -7.62
N LEU A 442 -18.67 6.38 -6.76
CA LEU A 442 -17.91 7.56 -7.13
C LEU A 442 -16.67 7.64 -6.23
N VAL A 443 -15.50 7.66 -6.86
CA VAL A 443 -14.18 7.63 -6.21
C VAL A 443 -13.37 8.84 -6.68
N THR A 444 -12.70 9.52 -5.74
CA THR A 444 -11.75 10.59 -6.06
C THR A 444 -10.34 10.14 -5.71
N ALA A 445 -9.54 9.82 -6.73
CA ALA A 445 -8.11 9.53 -6.59
C ALA A 445 -7.26 10.80 -6.77
N GLY A 446 -6.12 10.91 -6.10
CA GLY A 446 -5.06 11.86 -6.44
C GLY A 446 -4.20 11.34 -7.61
N VAL A 447 -3.67 12.25 -8.43
CA VAL A 447 -2.72 11.94 -9.50
C VAL A 447 -1.38 12.59 -9.15
N PRO A 448 -0.27 11.84 -9.02
CA PRO A 448 1.04 12.41 -8.71
C PRO A 448 1.46 13.48 -9.72
N SER A 449 2.08 14.56 -9.24
CA SER A 449 2.44 15.73 -10.07
C SER A 449 3.43 15.43 -11.20
N GLN A 450 4.12 14.28 -11.15
CA GLN A 450 5.02 13.78 -12.20
C GLN A 450 4.27 13.15 -13.38
N MET A 451 2.99 12.78 -13.20
CA MET A 451 2.14 12.09 -14.18
C MET A 451 1.22 13.08 -14.90
N ASN A 452 1.77 13.78 -15.89
CA ASN A 452 1.08 14.80 -16.67
C ASN A 452 0.69 14.31 -18.06
N PHE A 453 0.12 13.10 -18.12
CA PHE A 453 -0.36 12.42 -19.32
C PHE A 453 -1.81 11.98 -19.19
N GLY A 454 -2.42 11.59 -20.32
CA GLY A 454 -3.78 11.08 -20.41
C GLY A 454 -3.93 9.73 -19.70
N ILE A 455 -4.66 9.74 -18.58
CA ILE A 455 -5.06 8.56 -17.81
C ILE A 455 -6.59 8.48 -17.87
N ASN A 456 -7.13 7.44 -18.50
CA ASN A 456 -8.57 7.16 -18.48
C ASN A 456 -8.88 5.74 -17.98
N VAL A 457 -9.53 5.62 -16.82
CA VAL A 457 -10.02 4.32 -16.30
C VAL A 457 -11.31 3.97 -17.04
N THR A 458 -11.31 2.82 -17.74
CA THR A 458 -12.43 2.37 -18.60
C THR A 458 -13.22 1.20 -18.01
N ASN A 459 -12.56 0.34 -17.23
CA ASN A 459 -13.19 -0.77 -16.52
C ASN A 459 -12.50 -1.00 -15.17
N ILE A 460 -13.23 -1.56 -14.21
CA ILE A 460 -12.73 -1.91 -12.88
C ILE A 460 -13.23 -3.30 -12.45
N ARG A 461 -12.48 -3.96 -11.58
CA ARG A 461 -12.92 -5.14 -10.83
C ARG A 461 -12.27 -5.13 -9.44
N ALA A 462 -12.85 -5.79 -8.45
CA ALA A 462 -12.38 -5.68 -7.08
C ALA A 462 -12.72 -6.91 -6.21
N ARG A 463 -11.85 -7.18 -5.24
CA ARG A 463 -12.09 -8.09 -4.13
C ARG A 463 -12.11 -7.24 -2.86
N ALA A 464 -13.22 -7.22 -2.13
CA ALA A 464 -13.44 -6.31 -1.01
C ALA A 464 -13.95 -7.05 0.23
N ASP A 465 -13.24 -6.88 1.35
CA ASP A 465 -13.71 -7.28 2.66
C ASP A 465 -14.61 -6.17 3.23
N VAL A 466 -15.81 -6.55 3.67
CA VAL A 466 -16.77 -5.64 4.31
C VAL A 466 -16.71 -5.87 5.82
N LEU A 467 -16.30 -4.85 6.57
CA LEU A 467 -16.10 -4.92 8.01
C LEU A 467 -17.08 -4.01 8.77
N TYR A 468 -17.49 -4.46 9.95
CA TYR A 468 -18.23 -3.67 10.93
C TYR A 468 -17.49 -3.72 12.27
N LYS A 469 -17.15 -2.57 12.85
CA LYS A 469 -16.34 -2.47 14.09
C LYS A 469 -15.02 -3.27 14.02
N THR A 470 -14.35 -3.28 12.85
CA THR A 470 -13.13 -4.07 12.59
C THR A 470 -13.34 -5.61 12.59
N GLN A 471 -14.58 -6.11 12.62
CA GLN A 471 -14.90 -7.52 12.42
C GLN A 471 -15.42 -7.73 10.99
N LYS A 472 -14.95 -8.77 10.30
CA LYS A 472 -15.36 -9.09 8.92
C LYS A 472 -16.80 -9.62 8.90
N MET A 473 -17.68 -8.89 8.23
CA MET A 473 -19.10 -9.23 8.06
C MET A 473 -19.31 -10.13 6.84
N GLY A 474 -18.57 -9.87 5.76
CA GLY A 474 -18.67 -10.59 4.50
C GLY A 474 -17.64 -10.16 3.47
N GLU A 475 -17.73 -10.75 2.28
CA GLU A 475 -16.89 -10.48 1.12
C GLU A 475 -17.75 -10.04 -0.08
N LEU A 476 -17.32 -8.98 -0.78
CA LEU A 476 -17.91 -8.55 -2.03
C LEU A 476 -16.89 -8.74 -3.16
N ASN A 477 -17.20 -9.64 -4.09
CA ASN A 477 -16.25 -10.15 -5.08
C ASN A 477 -16.70 -9.85 -6.52
N LEU A 478 -16.28 -8.70 -7.04
CA LEU A 478 -16.46 -8.31 -8.44
C LEU A 478 -15.47 -9.08 -9.32
N ARG A 479 -15.90 -10.24 -9.82
CA ARG A 479 -15.10 -11.06 -10.75
C ARG A 479 -15.12 -10.51 -12.18
N GLU A 480 -16.24 -9.94 -12.59
CA GLU A 480 -16.46 -9.40 -13.93
C GLU A 480 -16.12 -7.92 -14.01
N TRP A 481 -15.59 -7.49 -15.15
CA TRP A 481 -15.22 -6.10 -15.43
C TRP A 481 -16.45 -5.19 -15.47
N GLN A 482 -16.55 -4.30 -14.49
CA GLN A 482 -17.59 -3.28 -14.41
C GLN A 482 -17.13 -2.05 -15.19
N HIS A 483 -18.00 -1.50 -16.05
CA HIS A 483 -17.65 -0.32 -16.83
C HIS A 483 -17.47 0.92 -15.94
N ALA A 484 -16.41 1.68 -16.21
CA ALA A 484 -16.05 2.90 -15.50
C ALA A 484 -15.81 4.04 -16.50
N ASN A 485 -16.08 5.26 -16.05
CA ASN A 485 -15.68 6.49 -16.73
C ASN A 485 -14.87 7.34 -15.75
N SER A 486 -13.79 7.95 -16.23
CA SER A 486 -12.96 8.81 -15.40
C SER A 486 -12.84 10.22 -15.96
N THR A 487 -12.74 11.19 -15.05
CA THR A 487 -12.65 12.62 -15.36
C THR A 487 -11.53 13.25 -14.55
N ARG A 488 -10.48 13.72 -15.24
CA ARG A 488 -9.36 14.44 -14.60
C ARG A 488 -9.80 15.85 -14.25
N VAL A 489 -9.57 16.25 -13.01
CA VAL A 489 -9.92 17.55 -12.42
C VAL A 489 -8.65 18.16 -11.87
N GLU A 490 -8.17 19.20 -12.55
CA GLU A 490 -6.96 19.92 -12.15
C GLU A 490 -7.14 20.64 -10.81
N GLY A 491 -6.10 20.55 -9.98
CA GLY A 491 -6.07 21.20 -8.67
C GLY A 491 -6.03 22.73 -8.78
N LYS A 492 -6.51 23.41 -7.75
CA LYS A 492 -6.45 24.87 -7.65
C LYS A 492 -5.42 25.26 -6.60
N ASN A 493 -4.75 26.39 -6.81
CA ASN A 493 -3.83 27.00 -5.84
C ASN A 493 -2.68 26.09 -5.31
N GLY A 494 -2.27 25.08 -6.09
CA GLY A 494 -1.16 24.17 -5.73
C GLY A 494 -1.57 22.79 -5.21
N ASP A 495 -2.87 22.50 -5.10
CA ASP A 495 -3.34 21.12 -4.91
C ASP A 495 -2.92 20.22 -6.08
N GLU A 496 -2.56 18.96 -5.81
CA GLU A 496 -2.35 17.95 -6.86
C GLU A 496 -3.65 17.69 -7.63
N ALA A 497 -3.52 17.38 -8.93
CA ALA A 497 -4.64 16.98 -9.78
C ALA A 497 -5.35 15.72 -9.23
N THR A 498 -6.63 15.59 -9.53
CA THR A 498 -7.45 14.46 -9.07
C THR A 498 -8.15 13.76 -10.23
N LEU A 499 -8.31 12.45 -10.14
CA LEU A 499 -9.07 11.63 -11.08
C LEU A 499 -10.38 11.22 -10.40
N ARG A 500 -11.50 11.76 -10.88
CA ARG A 500 -12.85 11.39 -10.43
C ARG A 500 -13.35 10.24 -11.30
N ILE A 501 -13.40 9.05 -10.70
CA ILE A 501 -13.80 7.79 -11.33
C ILE A 501 -15.24 7.48 -10.92
N GLU A 502 -16.10 7.18 -11.88
CA GLU A 502 -17.52 6.91 -11.72
C GLU A 502 -17.85 5.57 -12.41
N SER A 503 -18.43 4.62 -11.68
CA SER A 503 -18.74 3.29 -12.21
C SER A 503 -20.06 2.79 -11.62
N ARG A 504 -20.89 2.16 -12.45
CA ARG A 504 -22.07 1.44 -11.98
C ARG A 504 -21.66 -0.01 -11.73
N ILE A 505 -21.83 -0.43 -10.49
CA ILE A 505 -21.67 -1.82 -10.07
C ILE A 505 -23.01 -2.52 -10.28
N GLU A 506 -23.00 -3.63 -11.01
CA GLU A 506 -24.18 -4.43 -11.30
C GLU A 506 -24.03 -5.83 -10.68
N ASP A 507 -25.02 -6.22 -9.90
CA ASP A 507 -25.23 -7.55 -9.31
C ASP A 507 -24.02 -8.19 -8.58
N ALA A 508 -23.29 -7.39 -7.80
CA ALA A 508 -22.14 -7.84 -7.03
C ALA A 508 -22.52 -8.81 -5.89
N PRO A 509 -22.07 -10.08 -5.89
CA PRO A 509 -22.41 -11.03 -4.83
C PRO A 509 -21.73 -10.64 -3.50
N LEU A 510 -22.52 -10.60 -2.43
CA LEU A 510 -22.10 -10.36 -1.05
C LEU A 510 -22.20 -11.65 -0.23
N ASN A 511 -21.10 -12.38 -0.15
CA ASN A 511 -20.99 -13.59 0.68
C ASN A 511 -20.92 -13.18 2.17
N VAL A 512 -21.92 -13.54 2.96
CA VAL A 512 -21.98 -13.22 4.40
C VAL A 512 -21.18 -14.25 5.19
N THR A 513 -19.97 -13.88 5.62
CA THR A 513 -19.05 -14.78 6.33
C THR A 513 -19.37 -14.92 7.82
N ASP A 514 -20.01 -13.93 8.45
CA ASP A 514 -20.31 -13.93 9.88
C ASP A 514 -21.76 -13.50 10.15
N SER A 515 -22.59 -14.45 10.61
CA SER A 515 -24.00 -14.21 10.95
C SER A 515 -24.22 -13.39 12.22
N ASP A 516 -23.27 -13.39 13.17
CA ASP A 516 -23.36 -12.59 14.38
C ASP A 516 -23.09 -11.11 14.04
N VAL A 517 -22.01 -10.84 13.32
CA VAL A 517 -21.66 -9.47 12.86
C VAL A 517 -22.75 -8.91 11.93
N PHE A 518 -23.28 -9.73 11.00
CA PHE A 518 -24.38 -9.31 10.13
C PHE A 518 -25.69 -9.06 10.90
N SER A 519 -25.98 -9.85 11.94
CA SER A 519 -27.10 -9.57 12.85
C SER A 519 -26.92 -8.23 13.57
N ASP A 520 -25.71 -7.93 14.03
CA ASP A 520 -25.36 -6.70 14.72
C ASP A 520 -25.54 -5.46 13.82
N VAL A 521 -25.17 -5.59 12.53
CA VAL A 521 -25.42 -4.59 11.48
C VAL A 521 -26.92 -4.41 11.22
N LEU A 522 -27.68 -5.49 11.03
CA LEU A 522 -29.14 -5.40 10.86
C LEU A 522 -29.82 -4.75 12.07
N GLN A 523 -29.43 -5.10 13.30
CA GLN A 523 -29.98 -4.49 14.50
C GLN A 523 -29.69 -2.99 14.57
N ALA A 524 -28.47 -2.56 14.18
CA ALA A 524 -28.11 -1.16 14.10
C ALA A 524 -28.86 -0.40 12.98
N LEU A 525 -29.21 -1.05 11.87
CA LEU A 525 -30.01 -0.45 10.79
C LEU A 525 -31.50 -0.37 11.13
N LEU A 526 -32.09 -1.40 11.74
CA LEU A 526 -33.53 -1.48 12.03
C LEU A 526 -33.95 -0.66 13.26
N PHE A 527 -33.05 -0.48 14.24
CA PHE A 527 -33.36 0.13 15.54
C PHE A 527 -32.41 1.28 15.96
N GLY A 528 -31.40 1.61 15.15
CA GLY A 528 -30.37 2.60 15.49
C GLY A 528 -30.66 4.03 15.05
N ASP A 529 -30.13 5.00 15.82
CA ASP A 529 -30.30 6.44 15.60
C ASP A 529 -29.34 7.06 14.58
N LYS A 530 -28.35 6.30 14.11
CA LYS A 530 -27.14 6.83 13.44
C LYS A 530 -26.79 6.00 12.21
N ALA A 531 -26.17 6.64 11.22
CA ALA A 531 -25.59 5.96 10.06
C ALA A 531 -24.64 4.83 10.51
N VAL A 532 -24.92 3.62 10.04
CA VAL A 532 -24.04 2.47 10.23
C VAL A 532 -22.85 2.66 9.30
N LYS A 533 -21.64 2.68 9.85
CA LYS A 533 -20.42 2.74 9.07
C LYS A 533 -19.93 1.32 8.83
N LEU A 534 -19.96 0.90 7.57
CA LEU A 534 -19.24 -0.28 7.12
C LEU A 534 -17.88 0.18 6.62
N ASP A 535 -16.84 -0.39 7.17
CA ASP A 535 -15.46 -0.17 6.73
C ASP A 535 -15.18 -1.16 5.59
N ILE A 536 -14.50 -0.70 4.54
CA ILE A 536 -14.11 -1.56 3.40
C ILE A 536 -12.60 -1.54 3.27
N ASP A 537 -12.04 -2.73 3.07
CA ASP A 537 -10.64 -2.96 2.72
C ASP A 537 -10.62 -3.81 1.44
N ALA A 538 -10.06 -3.29 0.35
CA ALA A 538 -10.22 -3.87 -0.99
C ALA A 538 -8.95 -3.81 -1.83
N ALA A 539 -8.77 -4.84 -2.65
CA ALA A 539 -7.80 -4.88 -3.75
C ALA A 539 -8.55 -4.72 -5.07
N VAL A 540 -8.27 -3.62 -5.78
CA VAL A 540 -8.93 -3.23 -7.03
C VAL A 540 -7.96 -3.44 -8.20
N ASP A 541 -8.41 -4.10 -9.26
CA ASP A 541 -7.71 -4.05 -10.53
C ASP A 541 -8.42 -3.05 -11.45
N ILE A 542 -7.67 -2.14 -12.06
CA ILE A 542 -8.20 -1.09 -12.93
C ILE A 542 -7.63 -1.23 -14.34
N GLU A 543 -8.50 -1.13 -15.35
CA GLU A 543 -8.10 -1.02 -16.75
C GLU A 543 -8.00 0.45 -17.15
N VAL A 544 -6.82 0.85 -17.64
CA VAL A 544 -6.44 2.23 -17.89
C VAL A 544 -5.99 2.38 -19.35
N VAL A 545 -6.66 3.24 -20.10
CA VAL A 545 -6.21 3.67 -21.43
C VAL A 545 -5.25 4.85 -21.28
N THR A 546 -4.11 4.76 -21.94
CA THR A 546 -3.03 5.76 -21.96
C THR A 546 -2.52 5.99 -23.39
N ALA A 547 -1.64 6.96 -23.63
CA ALA A 547 -0.99 7.13 -24.93
C ALA A 547 -0.09 5.96 -25.37
N LEU A 548 0.28 5.04 -24.45
CA LEU A 548 1.02 3.80 -24.77
C LEU A 548 0.10 2.60 -25.05
N GLY A 549 -1.22 2.81 -25.03
CA GLY A 549 -2.24 1.76 -25.13
C GLY A 549 -2.93 1.46 -23.80
N THR A 550 -3.60 0.32 -23.75
CA THR A 550 -4.36 -0.15 -22.58
C THR A 550 -3.49 -0.94 -21.62
N LEU A 551 -3.56 -0.62 -20.33
CA LEU A 551 -2.79 -1.23 -19.24
C LEU A 551 -3.74 -1.66 -18.13
N VAL A 552 -3.46 -2.80 -17.50
CA VAL A 552 -4.20 -3.27 -16.32
C VAL A 552 -3.32 -3.14 -15.08
N VAL A 553 -3.65 -2.20 -14.20
CA VAL A 553 -2.97 -2.05 -12.91
C VAL A 553 -3.68 -2.94 -11.89
N LYS A 554 -2.96 -3.90 -11.31
CA LYS A 554 -3.51 -4.94 -10.40
C LYS A 554 -3.22 -4.62 -8.93
N ASP A 555 -4.03 -5.19 -8.03
CA ASP A 555 -3.88 -5.08 -6.58
C ASP A 555 -3.74 -3.63 -6.06
N VAL A 556 -4.46 -2.66 -6.64
CA VAL A 556 -4.48 -1.27 -6.14
C VAL A 556 -5.19 -1.27 -4.78
N PRO A 557 -4.53 -0.83 -3.68
CA PRO A 557 -5.12 -0.85 -2.35
C PRO A 557 -6.19 0.25 -2.21
N ALA A 558 -7.38 -0.12 -1.75
CA ALA A 558 -8.50 0.79 -1.59
C ALA A 558 -9.21 0.58 -0.25
N GLN A 559 -9.09 1.57 0.63
CA GLN A 559 -9.78 1.60 1.92
C GLN A 559 -10.82 2.71 1.96
N GLY A 560 -11.98 2.42 2.54
CA GLY A 560 -13.13 3.32 2.55
C GLY A 560 -14.07 3.09 3.72
N LYS A 561 -15.06 3.98 3.89
CA LYS A 561 -16.12 3.84 4.89
C LYS A 561 -17.47 4.21 4.28
N ILE A 562 -18.35 3.23 4.07
CA ILE A 562 -19.70 3.44 3.54
C ILE A 562 -20.67 3.78 4.69
N PRO A 563 -21.33 4.95 4.66
CA PRO A 563 -22.39 5.29 5.60
C PRO A 563 -23.75 4.76 5.11
N VAL A 564 -24.19 3.62 5.65
CA VAL A 564 -25.53 3.06 5.41
C VAL A 564 -26.53 3.78 6.31
N LYS A 565 -27.68 4.20 5.76
CA LYS A 565 -28.71 4.94 6.51
C LYS A 565 -29.59 3.95 7.30
N PRO A 566 -29.83 4.16 8.60
CA PRO A 566 -30.78 3.35 9.35
C PRO A 566 -32.22 3.69 8.94
N LEU A 567 -33.17 2.83 9.34
CA LEU A 567 -34.58 3.11 9.19
C LEU A 567 -35.03 4.29 10.06
N PRO A 568 -36.00 5.10 9.63
CA PRO A 568 -36.64 6.07 10.51
C PRO A 568 -37.25 5.40 11.75
N LYS A 569 -37.17 6.08 12.90
CA LYS A 569 -37.68 5.51 14.16
C LYS A 569 -39.16 5.18 14.07
N GLY A 570 -39.48 3.93 14.41
CA GLY A 570 -40.85 3.43 14.39
C GLY A 570 -41.34 2.96 13.02
N SER A 571 -40.54 3.05 11.95
CA SER A 571 -40.96 2.64 10.59
C SER A 571 -41.58 1.24 10.54
N LEU A 572 -40.95 0.25 11.18
CA LEU A 572 -41.48 -1.12 11.27
C LEU A 572 -42.87 -1.20 11.95
N GLY A 573 -43.14 -0.33 12.92
CA GLY A 573 -44.44 -0.23 13.59
C GLY A 573 -45.47 0.63 12.83
N SER A 574 -45.03 1.46 11.88
CA SER A 574 -45.91 2.20 10.97
C SER A 574 -46.23 1.45 9.66
N ILE A 575 -45.61 0.29 9.41
CA ILE A 575 -46.02 -0.60 8.32
C ILE A 575 -47.40 -1.18 8.68
N ALA A 576 -48.44 -0.50 8.21
CA ALA A 576 -49.83 -0.91 8.28
C ALA A 576 -50.27 -1.39 6.89
N PRO A 577 -49.99 -2.66 6.52
CA PRO A 577 -50.27 -3.16 5.18
C PRO A 577 -51.78 -3.13 4.93
N LYS A 578 -52.20 -2.46 3.86
CA LYS A 578 -53.61 -2.41 3.49
C LYS A 578 -53.93 -3.66 2.69
N VAL A 579 -54.66 -4.60 3.32
CA VAL A 579 -55.21 -5.77 2.63
C VAL A 579 -56.37 -5.30 1.76
N ASN A 580 -56.18 -5.34 0.44
CA ASN A 580 -57.17 -4.90 -0.53
C ASN A 580 -58.21 -6.01 -0.78
N THR A 581 -57.75 -7.25 -0.93
CA THR A 581 -58.61 -8.43 -1.12
C THR A 581 -58.06 -9.65 -0.39
N LEU A 582 -58.94 -10.57 -0.01
CA LEU A 582 -58.58 -11.86 0.60
C LEU A 582 -59.35 -13.01 -0.03
N LYS A 583 -58.62 -14.03 -0.50
CA LYS A 583 -59.13 -15.20 -1.21
C LYS A 583 -58.57 -16.48 -0.58
N VAL A 584 -59.44 -17.45 -0.32
CA VAL A 584 -59.02 -18.83 -0.03
C VAL A 584 -58.70 -19.51 -1.37
N LEU A 585 -57.53 -20.15 -1.46
CA LEU A 585 -57.11 -20.94 -2.63
C LEU A 585 -57.47 -22.41 -2.48
N ASP A 586 -57.10 -23.03 -1.35
CA ASP A 586 -57.36 -24.44 -1.06
C ASP A 586 -57.58 -24.66 0.45
N THR A 587 -58.22 -25.78 0.80
CA THR A 587 -58.48 -26.20 2.18
C THR A 587 -58.34 -27.71 2.33
N THR A 588 -57.59 -28.13 3.36
CA THR A 588 -57.60 -29.49 3.89
C THR A 588 -58.39 -29.50 5.21
N PRO A 589 -58.65 -30.66 5.84
CA PRO A 589 -59.30 -30.69 7.15
C PRO A 589 -58.61 -29.84 8.23
N ASN A 590 -57.27 -29.70 8.15
CA ASN A 590 -56.44 -29.08 9.20
C ASN A 590 -55.69 -27.82 8.74
N THR A 591 -55.65 -27.51 7.44
CA THR A 591 -54.91 -26.38 6.86
C THR A 591 -55.74 -25.61 5.84
N MET A 592 -55.40 -24.34 5.63
CA MET A 592 -56.04 -23.46 4.66
C MET A 592 -55.00 -22.57 4.00
N THR A 593 -54.99 -22.52 2.67
CA THR A 593 -54.10 -21.64 1.90
C THR A 593 -54.86 -20.38 1.51
N LEU A 594 -54.36 -19.23 1.93
CA LEU A 594 -54.89 -17.91 1.64
C LEU A 594 -54.00 -17.20 0.61
N GLN A 595 -54.61 -16.37 -0.22
CA GLN A 595 -53.95 -15.36 -1.05
C GLN A 595 -54.51 -14.00 -0.67
N ALA A 596 -53.63 -13.07 -0.32
CA ALA A 596 -53.95 -11.69 -0.04
C ALA A 596 -53.28 -10.80 -1.08
N ILE A 597 -53.99 -9.76 -1.53
CA ILE A 597 -53.39 -8.66 -2.29
C ILE A 597 -53.26 -7.49 -1.31
N VAL A 598 -52.04 -7.00 -1.11
CA VAL A 598 -51.74 -5.94 -0.14
C VAL A 598 -51.04 -4.75 -0.80
N ASN A 599 -51.27 -3.55 -0.27
CA ASN A 599 -50.45 -2.38 -0.55
C ASN A 599 -49.55 -2.09 0.66
N VAL A 600 -48.25 -1.90 0.41
CA VAL A 600 -47.21 -1.72 1.44
C VAL A 600 -46.36 -0.49 1.07
N THR A 601 -46.11 0.39 2.04
CA THR A 601 -45.12 1.46 1.86
C THR A 601 -43.75 0.96 2.29
N ASN A 602 -42.77 1.01 1.38
CA ASN A 602 -41.36 0.84 1.68
C ASN A 602 -40.87 2.07 2.48
N PRO A 603 -40.45 1.93 3.74
CA PRO A 603 -39.99 3.05 4.56
C PRO A 603 -38.51 3.39 4.34
N THR A 604 -37.84 2.73 3.41
CA THR A 604 -36.41 2.86 3.15
C THR A 604 -36.15 3.69 1.89
N SER A 605 -34.91 4.16 1.71
CA SER A 605 -34.44 4.73 0.44
C SER A 605 -33.70 3.70 -0.42
N TYR A 606 -34.06 2.42 -0.27
CA TYR A 606 -33.42 1.28 -0.92
C TYR A 606 -34.46 0.48 -1.66
N THR A 607 -34.08 -0.05 -2.82
CA THR A 607 -34.94 -0.94 -3.61
C THR A 607 -34.39 -2.37 -3.56
N ALA A 608 -35.26 -3.36 -3.73
CA ALA A 608 -34.84 -4.76 -3.69
C ALA A 608 -35.70 -5.65 -4.59
N HIS A 609 -35.11 -6.67 -5.20
CA HIS A 609 -35.84 -7.75 -5.86
C HIS A 609 -35.82 -9.00 -4.97
N ILE A 610 -36.98 -9.63 -4.76
CA ILE A 610 -37.15 -10.80 -3.90
C ILE A 610 -37.79 -11.94 -4.71
N PRO A 611 -37.00 -12.86 -5.31
CA PRO A 611 -37.54 -13.96 -6.10
C PRO A 611 -38.40 -14.91 -5.25
N TYR A 612 -37.97 -15.21 -4.02
CA TYR A 612 -38.73 -15.98 -3.04
C TYR A 612 -38.35 -15.63 -1.61
N ALA A 613 -39.34 -15.57 -0.70
CA ALA A 613 -39.09 -15.64 0.74
C ALA A 613 -40.25 -16.33 1.47
N ASN A 614 -39.94 -17.17 2.47
CA ASN A 614 -40.90 -17.80 3.37
C ASN A 614 -40.70 -17.38 4.84
N ILE A 615 -41.74 -16.98 5.54
CA ILE A 615 -41.67 -16.43 6.91
C ILE A 615 -42.74 -17.10 7.78
N HIS A 616 -42.42 -17.46 9.03
CA HIS A 616 -43.41 -18.02 9.94
C HIS A 616 -44.32 -16.95 10.56
N ILE A 617 -45.61 -17.26 10.69
CA ILE A 617 -46.56 -16.50 11.51
C ILE A 617 -46.64 -17.17 12.89
N LEU A 618 -46.48 -16.37 13.94
CA LEU A 618 -46.61 -16.77 15.33
C LEU A 618 -47.70 -15.95 16.03
N HIS A 619 -48.35 -16.56 17.01
CA HIS A 619 -49.14 -15.88 18.03
C HIS A 619 -48.79 -16.49 19.39
N ASN A 620 -48.52 -15.66 20.40
CA ASN A 620 -48.03 -16.07 21.73
C ASN A 620 -46.86 -17.08 21.65
N ASP A 621 -45.80 -16.68 20.93
CA ASP A 621 -44.57 -17.44 20.65
C ASP A 621 -44.79 -18.86 20.10
N THR A 622 -45.91 -19.07 19.39
CA THR A 622 -46.30 -20.37 18.86
C THR A 622 -46.63 -20.24 17.39
N THR A 623 -45.96 -21.01 16.53
CA THR A 623 -46.19 -21.01 15.09
C THR A 623 -47.60 -21.50 14.76
N ILE A 624 -48.34 -20.67 14.03
CA ILE A 624 -49.71 -20.91 13.57
C ILE A 624 -49.82 -21.08 12.06
N GLY A 625 -48.75 -20.77 11.33
CA GLY A 625 -48.67 -20.88 9.87
C GLY A 625 -47.40 -20.27 9.30
N ASP A 626 -47.40 -20.08 7.99
CA ASP A 626 -46.33 -19.48 7.22
C ASP A 626 -46.87 -18.53 6.14
N VAL A 627 -45.99 -17.72 5.58
CA VAL A 627 -46.23 -16.78 4.49
C VAL A 627 -45.15 -16.99 3.45
N SER A 628 -45.50 -17.17 2.19
CA SER A 628 -44.58 -17.02 1.06
C SER A 628 -44.89 -15.77 0.24
N VAL A 629 -43.84 -15.18 -0.32
CA VAL A 629 -43.90 -14.21 -1.40
C VAL A 629 -42.98 -14.69 -2.52
N GLU A 630 -43.39 -14.42 -3.76
CA GLU A 630 -42.74 -14.85 -5.00
C GLU A 630 -42.63 -13.63 -5.92
N ASN A 631 -41.45 -13.40 -6.51
CA ASN A 631 -41.16 -12.31 -7.46
C ASN A 631 -41.66 -10.92 -7.01
N LEU A 632 -41.28 -10.49 -5.80
CA LEU A 632 -41.61 -9.17 -5.27
C LEU A 632 -40.50 -8.15 -5.58
N ASP A 633 -40.81 -7.21 -6.46
CA ASP A 633 -40.06 -5.96 -6.61
C ASP A 633 -40.47 -4.96 -5.53
N VAL A 634 -39.53 -4.60 -4.66
CA VAL A 634 -39.66 -3.56 -3.64
C VAL A 634 -39.10 -2.24 -4.19
N VAL A 635 -40.00 -1.39 -4.71
CA VAL A 635 -39.67 -0.01 -5.11
C VAL A 635 -39.75 0.96 -3.92
N ASN A 636 -39.24 2.17 -4.10
CA ASN A 636 -39.39 3.25 -3.12
C ASN A 636 -40.87 3.66 -2.98
N ASP A 637 -41.24 4.26 -1.85
CA ASP A 637 -42.61 4.69 -1.53
C ASP A 637 -43.65 3.55 -1.57
N VAL A 638 -44.75 3.68 -2.31
CA VAL A 638 -45.89 2.77 -2.25
C VAL A 638 -45.74 1.64 -3.27
N ASN A 639 -45.72 0.41 -2.77
CA ASN A 639 -45.76 -0.82 -3.54
C ASN A 639 -47.22 -1.30 -3.51
N ASP A 640 -47.89 -1.29 -4.65
CA ASP A 640 -49.29 -1.71 -4.79
C ASP A 640 -49.42 -3.11 -5.38
N HIS A 641 -50.58 -3.74 -5.17
CA HIS A 641 -50.93 -5.05 -5.71
C HIS A 641 -49.98 -6.22 -5.34
N VAL A 642 -49.19 -6.09 -4.26
CA VAL A 642 -48.27 -7.13 -3.79
C VAL A 642 -49.07 -8.39 -3.42
N VAL A 643 -48.82 -9.48 -4.14
CA VAL A 643 -49.48 -10.78 -3.93
C VAL A 643 -48.71 -11.57 -2.87
N ILE A 644 -49.42 -11.95 -1.81
CA ILE A 644 -48.86 -12.73 -0.71
C ILE A 644 -49.68 -14.02 -0.52
N THR A 645 -49.00 -15.15 -0.41
CA THR A 645 -49.63 -16.44 -0.09
C THR A 645 -49.37 -16.77 1.38
N ALA A 646 -50.40 -17.16 2.13
CA ALA A 646 -50.28 -17.49 3.55
C ALA A 646 -50.92 -18.85 3.87
N THR A 647 -50.13 -19.76 4.44
CA THR A 647 -50.56 -21.09 4.84
C THR A 647 -50.97 -21.09 6.32
N TRP A 648 -52.26 -21.21 6.60
CA TRP A 648 -52.74 -21.47 7.96
C TRP A 648 -52.53 -22.94 8.31
N ASN A 649 -51.61 -23.22 9.23
CA ASN A 649 -51.27 -24.58 9.69
C ASN A 649 -50.89 -24.60 11.19
N PRO A 650 -51.87 -24.42 12.10
CA PRO A 650 -51.60 -24.37 13.54
C PRO A 650 -51.15 -25.72 14.13
N SER A 651 -51.15 -26.80 13.33
CA SER A 651 -50.56 -28.08 13.73
C SER A 651 -49.03 -28.05 13.80
N MET A 652 -48.36 -27.05 13.17
CA MET A 652 -46.92 -26.83 13.30
C MET A 652 -46.50 -26.51 14.75
N GLY A 653 -47.31 -25.73 15.47
CA GLY A 653 -47.17 -25.51 16.92
C GLY A 653 -47.65 -26.69 17.79
N GLY A 654 -47.92 -27.86 17.20
CA GLY A 654 -48.48 -29.02 17.87
C GLY A 654 -49.86 -28.76 18.50
N LYS A 655 -50.16 -29.49 19.59
CA LYS A 655 -51.44 -29.33 20.32
C LYS A 655 -51.62 -27.91 20.89
N LYS A 656 -50.53 -27.23 21.26
CA LYS A 656 -50.54 -25.83 21.73
C LYS A 656 -50.92 -24.89 20.59
N GLY A 657 -50.30 -25.05 19.41
CA GLY A 657 -50.61 -24.28 18.21
C GLY A 657 -52.06 -24.41 17.78
N GLN A 658 -52.62 -25.62 17.78
CA GLN A 658 -54.04 -25.85 17.46
C GLN A 658 -54.99 -25.10 18.41
N GLN A 659 -54.72 -25.10 19.71
CA GLN A 659 -55.51 -24.33 20.69
C GLN A 659 -55.36 -22.82 20.46
N ILE A 660 -54.13 -22.33 20.28
CA ILE A 660 -53.83 -20.91 20.08
C ILE A 660 -54.42 -20.38 18.76
N GLY A 661 -54.39 -21.16 17.68
CA GLY A 661 -55.01 -20.79 16.40
C GLY A 661 -56.53 -20.70 16.49
N ARG A 662 -57.17 -21.68 17.15
CA ARG A 662 -58.62 -21.67 17.45
C ARG A 662 -59.01 -20.45 18.29
N ASP A 663 -58.25 -20.16 19.34
CA ASP A 663 -58.51 -19.01 20.22
C ASP A 663 -58.26 -17.67 19.52
N LEU A 664 -57.24 -17.57 18.66
CA LEU A 664 -56.96 -16.38 17.85
C LEU A 664 -58.14 -16.05 16.90
N ILE A 665 -58.65 -17.03 16.16
CA ILE A 665 -59.83 -16.83 15.30
C ILE A 665 -61.05 -16.44 16.14
N SER A 666 -61.25 -17.11 17.28
CA SER A 666 -62.39 -16.85 18.19
C SER A 666 -62.35 -15.44 18.79
N GLN A 667 -61.16 -14.96 19.17
CA GLN A 667 -60.90 -13.59 19.65
C GLN A 667 -61.12 -12.56 18.54
N TYR A 668 -60.58 -12.80 17.34
CA TYR A 668 -60.71 -11.94 16.17
C TYR A 668 -62.18 -11.75 15.77
N LEU A 669 -62.94 -12.84 15.60
CA LEU A 669 -64.39 -12.78 15.28
C LEU A 669 -65.21 -12.07 16.37
N SER A 670 -64.79 -12.17 17.62
CA SER A 670 -65.41 -11.50 18.76
C SER A 670 -65.03 -10.01 18.89
N GLY A 671 -64.08 -9.50 18.10
CA GLY A 671 -63.65 -8.10 18.11
C GLY A 671 -62.63 -7.75 19.20
N TYR A 672 -61.86 -8.71 19.70
CA TYR A 672 -60.70 -8.43 20.56
C TYR A 672 -59.54 -7.88 19.72
N ASN A 673 -58.71 -7.01 20.30
CA ASN A 673 -57.41 -6.67 19.70
C ASN A 673 -56.51 -7.90 19.76
N THR A 674 -56.14 -8.48 18.61
CA THR A 674 -55.13 -9.54 18.52
C THR A 674 -53.93 -9.08 17.71
N THR A 675 -52.81 -9.78 17.87
CA THR A 675 -51.52 -9.45 17.25
C THR A 675 -50.91 -10.68 16.59
N LEU A 676 -50.23 -10.44 15.48
CA LEU A 676 -49.49 -11.46 14.72
C LEU A 676 -48.01 -11.09 14.71
N THR A 677 -47.16 -12.04 15.05
CA THR A 677 -45.70 -11.87 15.01
C THR A 677 -45.15 -12.64 13.82
N VAL A 678 -44.48 -11.98 12.89
CA VAL A 678 -43.74 -12.65 11.81
C VAL A 678 -42.29 -12.87 12.23
N LYS A 679 -41.72 -14.01 11.85
CA LYS A 679 -40.33 -14.39 12.18
C LYS A 679 -39.71 -15.25 11.08
N ALA A 680 -38.48 -14.92 10.68
CA ALA A 680 -37.70 -15.74 9.75
C ALA A 680 -37.20 -17.05 10.41
N HIS A 681 -36.81 -18.02 9.59
CA HIS A 681 -36.33 -19.33 10.00
C HIS A 681 -35.20 -19.80 9.07
N ARG A 682 -34.51 -20.89 9.42
CA ARG A 682 -33.33 -21.44 8.70
C ARG A 682 -33.60 -21.91 7.25
N LYS A 683 -34.81 -21.73 6.71
CA LYS A 683 -35.19 -21.97 5.32
C LYS A 683 -36.03 -20.83 4.74
N SER A 684 -35.92 -19.62 5.29
CA SER A 684 -36.68 -18.46 4.81
C SER A 684 -36.28 -18.03 3.39
N ILE A 685 -35.01 -18.19 3.06
CA ILE A 685 -34.43 -17.98 1.74
C ILE A 685 -33.65 -19.28 1.44
N PRO A 686 -33.93 -19.99 0.33
CA PRO A 686 -33.12 -21.14 -0.08
C PRO A 686 -31.66 -20.74 -0.37
N GLY A 687 -30.76 -21.71 -0.45
CA GLY A 687 -29.31 -21.46 -0.63
C GLY A 687 -28.58 -20.90 0.61
N GLN A 688 -29.22 -20.00 1.38
CA GLN A 688 -28.57 -19.11 2.35
C GLN A 688 -28.92 -19.36 3.83
N PRO A 689 -28.35 -20.40 4.47
CA PRO A 689 -28.61 -20.69 5.88
C PRO A 689 -28.00 -19.64 6.83
N VAL A 690 -26.87 -19.01 6.47
CA VAL A 690 -26.16 -18.03 7.31
C VAL A 690 -26.96 -16.72 7.43
N LEU A 691 -27.43 -16.20 6.29
CA LEU A 691 -28.37 -15.07 6.24
C LEU A 691 -29.68 -15.39 6.98
N CYS A 692 -30.24 -16.59 6.79
CA CYS A 692 -31.44 -17.02 7.49
C CYS A 692 -31.26 -17.14 9.02
N GLU A 693 -30.10 -17.58 9.50
CA GLU A 693 -29.75 -17.62 10.92
C GLU A 693 -29.79 -16.21 11.54
N ALA A 694 -29.15 -15.23 10.88
CA ALA A 694 -29.17 -13.83 11.30
C ALA A 694 -30.60 -13.24 11.29
N LEU A 695 -31.32 -13.41 10.18
CA LEU A 695 -32.71 -12.96 10.05
C LEU A 695 -33.64 -13.58 11.09
N SER A 696 -33.40 -14.83 11.50
CA SER A 696 -34.22 -15.53 12.51
C SER A 696 -34.13 -14.94 13.93
N ARG A 697 -33.23 -13.99 14.18
CA ARG A 697 -33.15 -13.24 15.44
C ARG A 697 -34.19 -12.12 15.50
N PHE A 698 -34.66 -11.65 14.35
CA PHE A 698 -35.62 -10.56 14.24
C PHE A 698 -37.06 -11.08 14.21
N ASN A 699 -37.94 -10.35 14.89
CA ASN A 699 -39.39 -10.52 14.78
C ASN A 699 -40.06 -9.15 14.64
N ALA A 700 -41.19 -9.12 13.94
CA ALA A 700 -42.03 -7.93 13.82
C ALA A 700 -43.47 -8.30 14.21
N THR A 701 -44.07 -7.50 15.09
CA THR A 701 -45.41 -7.78 15.63
C THR A 701 -46.39 -6.70 15.21
N PHE A 702 -47.40 -7.11 14.46
CA PHE A 702 -48.43 -6.25 13.89
C PHE A 702 -49.77 -6.48 14.60
N SER A 703 -50.62 -5.45 14.68
CA SER A 703 -52.01 -5.61 15.13
C SER A 703 -52.86 -6.09 13.95
N THR A 704 -53.81 -7.01 14.19
CA THR A 704 -54.74 -7.43 13.13
C THR A 704 -55.71 -6.30 12.77
N PRO A 705 -56.17 -6.19 11.50
CA PRO A 705 -57.25 -5.27 11.14
C PRO A 705 -58.54 -5.59 11.90
N ARG A 706 -59.46 -4.63 12.02
CA ARG A 706 -60.74 -4.81 12.72
C ARG A 706 -61.88 -5.16 11.76
N LEU A 707 -62.85 -5.93 12.26
CA LEU A 707 -64.02 -6.38 11.51
C LEU A 707 -65.11 -5.30 11.35
N GLY A 708 -64.83 -4.22 10.62
CA GLY A 708 -65.88 -3.23 10.32
C GLY A 708 -65.47 -2.05 9.43
N GLY A 709 -66.23 -1.85 8.36
CA GLY A 709 -66.24 -0.62 7.54
C GLY A 709 -65.24 -0.59 6.37
N PRO A 710 -65.58 0.07 5.24
CA PRO A 710 -64.58 0.53 4.28
C PRO A 710 -63.72 1.65 4.91
N PRO A 711 -62.50 1.91 4.40
CA PRO A 711 -61.61 2.90 5.00
C PRO A 711 -62.13 4.33 4.83
N GLY A 712 -62.76 4.88 5.88
CA GLY A 712 -63.25 6.25 5.93
C GLY A 712 -64.23 6.55 7.06
N ASP A 713 -65.03 5.57 7.48
CA ASP A 713 -66.02 5.73 8.55
C ASP A 713 -65.37 5.58 9.95
N GLU A 714 -65.67 6.49 10.88
CA GLU A 714 -65.30 6.31 12.29
C GLU A 714 -66.12 5.18 12.93
N PRO A 715 -65.48 4.16 13.54
CA PRO A 715 -66.19 2.99 14.04
C PRO A 715 -66.91 3.28 15.36
N GLY A 716 -68.21 3.56 15.28
CA GLY A 716 -69.09 3.68 16.44
C GLY A 716 -69.19 2.40 17.30
N GLU A 717 -69.58 2.55 18.56
CA GLU A 717 -69.70 1.42 19.50
C GLU A 717 -70.69 0.34 18.99
N GLY A 718 -70.15 -0.84 18.67
CA GLY A 718 -70.90 -1.99 18.14
C GLY A 718 -70.71 -2.25 16.64
N GLU A 719 -69.94 -1.42 15.92
CA GLU A 719 -69.67 -1.59 14.49
C GLU A 719 -68.82 -2.83 14.16
N SER A 720 -67.98 -3.30 15.10
CA SER A 720 -66.79 -4.12 14.85
C SER A 720 -66.94 -5.64 15.12
N HIS A 721 -68.12 -6.23 14.90
CA HIS A 721 -68.42 -7.62 15.27
C HIS A 721 -69.02 -8.44 14.11
N PHE A 722 -68.73 -9.75 14.08
CA PHE A 722 -69.26 -10.69 13.08
C PHE A 722 -70.80 -10.76 13.07
N ILE A 723 -71.45 -10.60 14.23
CA ILE A 723 -72.90 -10.41 14.35
C ILE A 723 -73.19 -8.92 14.47
N ARG A 724 -73.86 -8.33 13.47
CA ARG A 724 -74.12 -6.89 13.40
C ARG A 724 -75.46 -6.49 14.03
N ASP A 725 -76.50 -7.30 13.83
CA ASP A 725 -77.80 -7.14 14.46
C ASP A 725 -78.51 -8.47 14.67
N ALA A 726 -79.43 -8.50 15.63
CA ALA A 726 -80.34 -9.60 15.89
C ALA A 726 -81.80 -9.13 15.79
N THR A 727 -82.69 -9.98 15.33
CA THR A 727 -84.14 -9.81 15.42
C THR A 727 -84.77 -11.03 16.05
N PHE A 728 -85.43 -10.85 17.19
CA PHE A 728 -86.20 -11.89 17.87
C PHE A 728 -87.67 -11.81 17.48
N HIS A 729 -88.29 -12.97 17.25
CA HIS A 729 -89.70 -13.16 16.97
C HIS A 729 -90.32 -13.98 18.10
N LEU A 730 -91.17 -13.35 18.91
CA LEU A 730 -91.73 -13.97 20.11
C LEU A 730 -92.79 -15.02 19.80
N LEU A 731 -93.72 -14.76 18.86
CA LEU A 731 -94.81 -15.70 18.54
C LEU A 731 -94.28 -17.01 17.94
N SER A 732 -93.27 -16.94 17.07
CA SER A 732 -92.63 -18.13 16.51
C SER A 732 -91.51 -18.69 17.37
N SER A 733 -91.11 -17.99 18.44
CA SER A 733 -89.94 -18.32 19.28
C SER A 733 -88.68 -18.61 18.46
N THR A 734 -88.34 -17.68 17.56
CA THR A 734 -87.15 -17.78 16.69
C THR A 734 -86.37 -16.47 16.64
N ALA A 735 -85.06 -16.57 16.44
CA ALA A 735 -84.19 -15.43 16.16
C ALA A 735 -83.67 -15.48 14.72
N THR A 736 -83.39 -14.31 14.16
CA THR A 736 -82.59 -14.14 12.94
C THR A 736 -81.45 -13.18 13.24
N PHE A 737 -80.27 -13.45 12.71
CA PHE A 737 -79.08 -12.63 12.89
C PHE A 737 -78.59 -12.13 11.54
N THR A 738 -78.16 -10.87 11.48
CA THR A 738 -77.42 -10.35 10.33
C THR A 738 -75.93 -10.57 10.59
N LEU A 739 -75.32 -11.44 9.79
CA LEU A 739 -73.91 -11.81 9.85
C LEU A 739 -73.11 -10.98 8.83
N VAL A 740 -71.85 -10.68 9.15
CA VAL A 740 -70.92 -10.02 8.23
C VAL A 740 -69.71 -10.92 8.00
N SER A 741 -69.67 -11.59 6.85
CA SER A 741 -68.52 -12.42 6.49
C SER A 741 -67.32 -11.53 6.15
N PRO A 742 -66.13 -11.76 6.75
CA PRO A 742 -64.90 -11.08 6.37
C PRO A 742 -64.27 -11.63 5.08
N LEU A 743 -64.84 -12.67 4.47
CA LEU A 743 -64.38 -13.25 3.22
C LEU A 743 -65.24 -12.72 2.07
N GLU A 744 -64.60 -12.06 1.11
CA GLU A 744 -65.27 -11.42 -0.05
C GLU A 744 -65.74 -12.43 -1.10
N HIS A 745 -65.03 -13.56 -1.21
CA HIS A 745 -65.20 -14.53 -2.29
C HIS A 745 -65.73 -15.90 -1.83
N ASN A 746 -65.68 -16.19 -0.52
CA ASN A 746 -65.88 -17.54 0.01
C ASN A 746 -67.05 -17.59 1.01
N THR A 747 -67.93 -18.57 0.82
CA THR A 747 -69.06 -18.84 1.72
C THR A 747 -68.61 -19.69 2.90
N VAL A 748 -68.83 -19.16 4.10
CA VAL A 748 -68.61 -19.87 5.36
C VAL A 748 -69.86 -20.69 5.69
N TYR A 749 -69.70 -21.93 6.16
CA TYR A 749 -70.81 -22.73 6.67
C TYR A 749 -70.73 -22.84 8.19
N LEU A 750 -71.87 -22.67 8.86
CA LEU A 750 -72.02 -22.97 10.28
C LEU A 750 -72.72 -24.33 10.37
N ASP A 751 -71.95 -25.38 10.66
CA ASP A 751 -72.42 -26.77 10.76
C ASP A 751 -73.10 -27.06 12.11
N PHE A 752 -72.84 -26.26 13.15
CA PHE A 752 -73.50 -26.34 14.46
C PHE A 752 -73.43 -25.00 15.20
N VAL A 753 -74.48 -24.66 15.96
CA VAL A 753 -74.56 -23.46 16.80
C VAL A 753 -75.17 -23.81 18.17
N ASN A 754 -74.44 -23.53 19.24
CA ASN A 754 -74.93 -23.51 20.62
C ASN A 754 -74.66 -22.13 21.22
N ALA A 755 -75.69 -21.30 21.33
CA ALA A 755 -75.59 -19.92 21.77
C ALA A 755 -76.51 -19.60 22.95
N THR A 756 -76.09 -18.68 23.82
CA THR A 756 -76.89 -18.12 24.91
C THR A 756 -76.85 -16.59 24.81
N ALA A 757 -78.03 -15.96 24.83
CA ALA A 757 -78.17 -14.52 24.92
C ALA A 757 -78.30 -14.09 26.39
N LEU A 758 -77.59 -13.01 26.76
CA LEU A 758 -77.51 -12.49 28.12
C LEU A 758 -77.93 -11.01 28.15
N TYR A 759 -78.84 -10.66 29.05
CA TYR A 759 -79.20 -9.28 29.37
C TYR A 759 -78.35 -8.78 30.54
N ASN A 760 -77.95 -7.51 30.49
CA ASN A 760 -77.08 -6.87 31.49
C ASN A 760 -75.83 -7.71 31.86
N HIS A 761 -75.21 -8.35 30.87
CA HIS A 761 -74.04 -9.24 30.96
C HIS A 761 -74.22 -10.56 31.75
N SER A 762 -75.29 -10.75 32.53
CA SER A 762 -75.48 -11.93 33.41
C SER A 762 -76.79 -12.71 33.20
N GLU A 763 -77.90 -12.03 32.90
CA GLU A 763 -79.23 -12.63 32.98
C GLU A 763 -79.58 -13.43 31.72
N PRO A 764 -79.83 -14.75 31.80
CA PRO A 764 -80.12 -15.56 30.62
C PRO A 764 -81.48 -15.19 30.02
N VAL A 765 -81.47 -14.76 28.76
CA VAL A 765 -82.68 -14.41 27.98
C VAL A 765 -83.24 -15.65 27.29
N GLY A 766 -82.37 -16.40 26.62
CA GLY A 766 -82.74 -17.57 25.83
C GLY A 766 -81.51 -18.27 25.26
N ARG A 767 -81.71 -19.53 24.87
CA ARG A 767 -80.68 -20.39 24.28
C ARG A 767 -81.09 -20.83 22.89
N ILE A 768 -80.12 -20.90 21.99
CA ILE A 768 -80.27 -21.42 20.63
C ILE A 768 -79.39 -22.66 20.54
N LEU A 769 -79.99 -23.78 20.16
CA LEU A 769 -79.28 -25.00 19.80
C LEU A 769 -79.75 -25.39 18.40
N TYR A 770 -78.81 -25.46 17.46
CA TYR A 770 -79.09 -25.72 16.06
C TYR A 770 -77.96 -26.56 15.46
N ASP A 771 -78.31 -27.67 14.84
CA ASP A 771 -77.42 -28.74 14.37
C ASP A 771 -77.52 -28.98 12.86
N LEU A 772 -78.31 -28.16 12.15
CA LEU A 772 -78.41 -28.17 10.70
C LEU A 772 -77.46 -27.14 10.08
N PRO A 773 -76.71 -27.50 9.02
CA PRO A 773 -75.74 -26.60 8.40
C PRO A 773 -76.43 -25.47 7.63
N PHE A 774 -75.98 -24.23 7.83
CA PHE A 774 -76.42 -23.09 7.03
C PHE A 774 -75.26 -22.23 6.53
N ALA A 775 -75.49 -21.50 5.44
CA ALA A 775 -74.50 -20.66 4.78
C ALA A 775 -74.50 -19.22 5.32
N ALA A 776 -73.30 -18.69 5.56
CA ALA A 776 -72.98 -17.28 5.69
C ALA A 776 -72.14 -16.86 4.46
N PRO A 777 -72.80 -16.47 3.34
CA PRO A 777 -72.09 -15.99 2.15
C PRO A 777 -71.36 -14.66 2.41
N PRO A 778 -70.45 -14.25 1.49
CA PRO A 778 -69.73 -12.98 1.56
C PRO A 778 -70.58 -11.74 1.88
N GLY A 779 -69.95 -10.79 2.58
CA GLY A 779 -70.59 -9.53 2.96
C GLY A 779 -71.71 -9.71 4.00
N ARG A 780 -72.78 -8.92 3.88
CA ARG A 780 -73.92 -8.92 4.82
C ARG A 780 -74.94 -9.98 4.42
N SER A 781 -75.11 -11.00 5.26
CA SER A 781 -76.07 -12.10 5.09
C SER A 781 -77.00 -12.22 6.30
N ARG A 782 -78.09 -12.99 6.18
CA ARG A 782 -79.00 -13.29 7.30
C ARG A 782 -79.10 -14.79 7.52
N THR A 783 -79.12 -15.20 8.79
CA THR A 783 -79.36 -16.59 9.17
C THR A 783 -80.78 -17.04 8.78
N PRO A 784 -81.03 -18.35 8.66
CA PRO A 784 -82.38 -18.88 8.83
C PRO A 784 -82.98 -18.48 10.19
N ARG A 785 -84.28 -18.70 10.38
CA ARG A 785 -84.94 -18.56 11.68
C ARG A 785 -84.45 -19.67 12.61
N LEU A 786 -83.53 -19.34 13.51
CA LEU A 786 -82.99 -20.25 14.50
C LEU A 786 -83.97 -20.37 15.69
N PRO A 787 -84.27 -21.57 16.19
CA PRO A 787 -85.19 -21.75 17.32
C PRO A 787 -84.58 -21.20 18.62
N VAL A 788 -85.39 -20.47 19.40
CA VAL A 788 -85.00 -19.89 20.69
C VAL A 788 -85.78 -20.58 21.80
N ASN A 789 -85.06 -21.30 22.66
CA ASN A 789 -85.59 -21.77 23.93
C ASN A 789 -85.49 -20.63 24.95
N TRP A 790 -86.61 -19.95 25.21
CA TRP A 790 -86.69 -18.81 26.11
C TRP A 790 -86.49 -19.21 27.58
N SER A 791 -85.79 -18.37 28.33
CA SER A 791 -85.66 -18.54 29.79
C SER A 791 -86.89 -17.94 30.49
N VAL A 792 -88.06 -18.55 30.25
CA VAL A 792 -89.36 -18.04 30.74
C VAL A 792 -89.34 -17.87 32.26
N GLY A 793 -89.67 -16.66 32.75
CA GLY A 793 -89.58 -16.29 34.16
C GLY A 793 -88.20 -15.77 34.61
N SER A 794 -87.26 -15.51 33.69
CA SER A 794 -86.04 -14.76 33.99
C SER A 794 -86.20 -13.26 33.76
N VAL A 795 -85.41 -12.47 34.48
CA VAL A 795 -85.29 -11.01 34.30
C VAL A 795 -84.92 -10.66 32.85
N GLY A 796 -84.12 -11.51 32.18
CA GLY A 796 -83.76 -11.35 30.78
C GLY A 796 -84.90 -11.58 29.79
N TYR A 797 -85.83 -12.49 30.09
CA TYR A 797 -87.02 -12.72 29.27
C TYR A 797 -88.05 -11.58 29.44
N ASP A 798 -88.27 -11.13 30.67
CA ASP A 798 -89.16 -10.00 30.97
C ASP A 798 -88.65 -8.70 30.33
N ALA A 799 -87.33 -8.48 30.30
CA ALA A 799 -86.71 -7.36 29.58
C ALA A 799 -86.94 -7.42 28.05
N VAL A 800 -87.03 -8.62 27.45
CA VAL A 800 -87.38 -8.77 26.03
C VAL A 800 -88.88 -8.50 25.80
N LEU A 801 -89.77 -8.96 26.67
CA LEU A 801 -91.19 -8.64 26.61
C LEU A 801 -91.45 -7.12 26.76
N GLY A 802 -90.76 -6.47 27.70
CA GLY A 802 -90.82 -5.02 27.87
C GLY A 802 -90.23 -4.21 26.69
N ALA A 803 -89.40 -4.84 25.86
CA ALA A 803 -88.80 -4.25 24.66
C ALA A 803 -89.60 -4.54 23.36
N LEU A 804 -90.80 -5.12 23.45
CA LEU A 804 -91.63 -5.48 22.30
C LEU A 804 -91.88 -4.28 21.36
N GLY A 805 -91.50 -4.42 20.07
CA GLY A 805 -91.57 -3.35 19.07
C GLY A 805 -90.39 -2.37 19.10
N GLY A 806 -89.50 -2.48 20.09
CA GLY A 806 -88.30 -1.67 20.26
C GLY A 806 -87.00 -2.43 20.00
N LYS A 807 -85.92 -1.93 20.63
CA LYS A 807 -84.58 -2.52 20.58
C LYS A 807 -84.00 -2.63 21.99
N LEU A 808 -83.29 -3.73 22.23
CA LEU A 808 -82.53 -4.03 23.44
C LEU A 808 -81.05 -4.22 23.07
N ARG A 809 -80.12 -4.00 24.01
CA ARG A 809 -78.71 -4.42 23.86
C ARG A 809 -78.50 -5.74 24.61
N LEU A 810 -77.98 -6.75 23.95
CA LEU A 810 -77.74 -8.09 24.51
C LEU A 810 -76.30 -8.56 24.27
N ASP A 811 -75.72 -9.23 25.26
CA ASP A 811 -74.48 -9.99 25.09
C ASP A 811 -74.82 -11.37 24.51
N ALA A 812 -73.92 -11.92 23.69
CA ALA A 812 -74.07 -13.25 23.10
C ALA A 812 -72.80 -14.08 23.31
N PHE A 813 -72.94 -15.23 23.96
CA PHE A 813 -71.89 -16.24 24.05
C PHE A 813 -72.30 -17.45 23.23
N ALA A 814 -71.43 -17.91 22.33
CA ALA A 814 -71.69 -19.07 21.48
C ALA A 814 -70.48 -19.99 21.33
N ARG A 815 -70.78 -21.28 21.11
CA ARG A 815 -69.86 -22.27 20.54
C ARG A 815 -70.41 -22.69 19.19
N ILE A 816 -69.58 -22.62 18.16
CA ILE A 816 -69.98 -22.84 16.77
C ILE A 816 -68.99 -23.79 16.09
N ASN A 817 -69.50 -24.75 15.31
CA ASN A 817 -68.66 -25.51 14.40
C ASN A 817 -68.74 -24.85 13.03
N VAL A 818 -67.59 -24.40 12.54
CA VAL A 818 -67.46 -23.66 11.28
C VAL A 818 -66.74 -24.54 10.26
N ARG A 819 -67.22 -24.49 9.01
CA ARG A 819 -66.63 -25.19 7.87
C ARG A 819 -66.40 -24.23 6.72
N LEU A 820 -65.23 -24.34 6.10
CA LEU A 820 -64.79 -23.55 4.95
C LEU A 820 -64.09 -24.51 3.99
N GLY A 821 -64.74 -24.81 2.85
CA GLY A 821 -64.33 -25.93 2.00
C GLY A 821 -64.29 -27.25 2.79
N ASN A 822 -63.11 -27.87 2.85
CA ASN A 822 -62.86 -29.09 3.64
C ASN A 822 -62.45 -28.80 5.10
N TRP A 823 -61.98 -27.59 5.39
CA TRP A 823 -61.51 -27.20 6.73
C TRP A 823 -62.68 -27.12 7.71
N ARG A 824 -62.48 -27.63 8.93
CA ARG A 824 -63.50 -27.64 9.99
C ARG A 824 -62.87 -27.29 11.34
N GLU A 825 -63.51 -26.39 12.08
CA GLU A 825 -63.03 -25.97 13.41
C GLU A 825 -64.18 -25.64 14.38
N SER A 826 -63.98 -25.94 15.67
CA SER A 826 -64.90 -25.59 16.75
C SER A 826 -64.44 -24.29 17.42
N LEU A 827 -65.10 -23.19 17.08
CA LEU A 827 -64.79 -21.85 17.58
C LEU A 827 -65.71 -21.44 18.73
N TRP A 828 -65.28 -20.45 19.52
CA TRP A 828 -66.15 -19.72 20.43
C TRP A 828 -66.33 -18.27 19.98
N TYR A 829 -67.43 -17.65 20.41
CA TYR A 829 -67.75 -16.26 20.09
C TYR A 829 -68.31 -15.56 21.34
N ARG A 830 -67.89 -14.31 21.56
CA ARG A 830 -68.39 -13.45 22.64
C ARG A 830 -68.58 -12.01 22.14
N GLY A 831 -69.75 -11.71 21.59
CA GLY A 831 -70.16 -10.34 21.31
C GLY A 831 -70.78 -9.67 22.54
N ARG A 832 -70.60 -8.36 22.70
CA ARG A 832 -71.22 -7.56 23.77
C ARG A 832 -72.14 -6.49 23.20
N GLY A 833 -73.23 -6.18 23.91
CA GLY A 833 -74.11 -5.06 23.60
C GLY A 833 -74.75 -5.08 22.20
N ILE A 834 -74.89 -6.26 21.57
CA ILE A 834 -75.45 -6.44 20.23
C ILE A 834 -76.87 -5.87 20.16
N GLY A 835 -77.18 -5.11 19.11
CA GLY A 835 -78.51 -4.56 18.89
C GLY A 835 -79.54 -5.63 18.54
N ALA A 836 -80.41 -5.96 19.49
CA ALA A 836 -81.49 -6.93 19.35
C ALA A 836 -82.83 -6.21 19.18
N SER A 837 -83.45 -6.32 17.99
CA SER A 837 -84.80 -5.81 17.74
C SER A 837 -85.84 -6.85 18.14
N VAL A 838 -86.88 -6.47 18.88
CA VAL A 838 -87.92 -7.42 19.34
C VAL A 838 -89.20 -7.23 18.54
N LYS A 839 -89.71 -8.31 17.95
CA LYS A 839 -90.96 -8.35 17.17
C LYS A 839 -91.84 -9.49 17.68
N LEU A 840 -93.13 -9.41 17.34
CA LEU A 840 -94.00 -10.59 17.36
C LEU A 840 -93.45 -11.65 16.38
#